data_AF-A0A4P6M8X6-F1
#
_entry.id   AF-A0A4P6M8X6-F1
#
_cell.length_a   1.000
_cell.length_b   1.000
_cell.length_c   1.000
_cell.angle_alpha   90.00
_cell.angle_beta   90.00
_cell.angle_gamma   90.00
#
_symmetry.space_group_name_H-M   'P 1'
#
loop_
_entity.id
_entity.type
_entity.pdbx_description
1 polymer ?
#
loop_
_entity_poly.entity_id
_entity_poly.type
_entity_poly.pdbx_seq_one_letter_code
_entity_poly.pdbx_strand_id
1 'polypeptide(L)'
;MAITMRIGLEKDFIPERMSVGELAISTDTGLMRYCHGPNKIKLIATDEDIAEMRKMVNDFDLTVQQALADIGNLGQSQTERVNTAGNTQTQRVNTAGDTQVSRVQAEGTAQVQNVQATAAESIKNIETIGRAQIDAIKEAGGGVEQALSNYFALRRNGLVFTTKIYKYATSTSPVGVKMNANEGMVCEPSVGRQKGRDDYERYGLFHHFTCNFSVDENGFNHIDALEGQIGFTKYGKVQVGEVTMSAWFGIEDTAEAVLYHYSDSQTELTPHPMKESINPDGTLSPFMIHAKYVAGDIEGAPYSSKGLAPANGCQAEEAKNPVSYTGMIVYMHKLGGHYCGTTSWDLFYRQLMMIIKYGTTHSQSIMAGCTSYTAQYMNLVEGTGVTRVILTKSQAASYVVGSYVSIGEMGEATNNDRYYAYMHNLAYSVKILKIEDVDDVNAAIYVDAPEAFDTTLTTCISTMPWRSGSTDEVAGSDGSLGNNTNGKYAFKIQGIETGVGAYEVLGNVVTDIVTGEDGNPARDVYVCQDASTLSSTIATVRASYKKAIAQVPYTEASWRYITEETTDTDLGIMIPTGTGAGSTTGFADGLYTDTGTSGQREWLALGSLNLGAVAGLWILRAYYGWSSTNWYIVSGVSPNGTRGEWQAAA
;
A
#
# COMPACT_ATOMS: atom_id res chain seq x y z
N MET A 1 108.24 -40.92 55.13
CA MET A 1 106.94 -40.76 55.80
C MET A 1 106.81 -39.31 56.27
N ALA A 2 105.57 -38.84 56.42
CA ALA A 2 105.08 -37.46 56.36
C ALA A 2 105.72 -36.40 57.30
N ILE A 3 105.54 -35.14 56.88
CA ILE A 3 105.76 -33.88 57.60
C ILE A 3 104.62 -33.64 58.62
N THR A 4 104.96 -33.22 59.84
CA THR A 4 104.13 -32.50 60.85
C THR A 4 105.12 -32.05 61.93
N MET A 5 105.36 -30.79 62.31
CA MET A 5 104.47 -29.68 62.61
C MET A 5 105.31 -28.38 62.73
N ARG A 6 104.75 -27.23 62.33
CA ARG A 6 105.38 -25.89 62.33
C ARG A 6 105.01 -25.11 63.59
N ILE A 7 105.96 -24.37 64.16
CA ILE A 7 105.68 -23.26 65.08
C ILE A 7 106.47 -22.04 64.56
N GLY A 8 105.76 -20.98 64.14
CA GLY A 8 106.33 -19.62 64.06
C GLY A 8 106.79 -19.03 62.71
N LEU A 9 106.44 -19.57 61.54
CA LEU A 9 106.80 -18.94 60.25
C LEU A 9 105.56 -18.64 59.38
N GLU A 10 105.29 -17.35 59.11
CA GLU A 10 104.38 -16.89 58.04
C GLU A 10 104.79 -17.50 56.70
N LYS A 11 103.78 -17.84 55.89
CA LYS A 11 103.86 -18.84 54.82
C LYS A 11 104.65 -18.39 53.59
N ASP A 12 105.06 -17.12 53.53
CA ASP A 12 105.43 -16.46 52.27
C ASP A 12 106.93 -16.32 52.03
N PHE A 13 107.80 -16.87 52.89
CA PHE A 13 109.26 -16.88 52.68
C PHE A 13 109.94 -18.21 53.07
N ILE A 14 109.48 -19.32 52.48
CA ILE A 14 110.20 -20.62 52.52
C ILE A 14 110.72 -20.93 51.10
N PRO A 15 112.03 -21.12 50.87
CA PRO A 15 112.55 -21.61 49.60
C PRO A 15 112.01 -23.03 49.31
N GLU A 16 111.62 -23.30 48.06
CA GLU A 16 110.84 -24.50 47.69
C GLU A 16 111.50 -25.86 48.01
N ARG A 17 112.81 -25.93 48.31
CA ARG A 17 113.48 -27.13 48.85
C ARG A 17 114.67 -26.76 49.74
N MET A 18 114.71 -27.28 50.97
CA MET A 18 115.94 -27.34 51.79
C MET A 18 116.53 -28.75 51.73
N SER A 19 117.86 -28.86 51.71
CA SER A 19 118.59 -30.14 51.65
C SER A 19 118.78 -30.73 53.06
N VAL A 20 119.07 -32.04 53.15
CA VAL A 20 119.30 -32.72 54.44
C VAL A 20 120.51 -32.09 55.15
N GLY A 21 120.26 -31.32 56.22
CA GLY A 21 121.27 -30.63 57.03
C GLY A 21 121.02 -29.13 57.30
N GLU A 22 119.97 -28.52 56.74
CA GLU A 22 119.68 -27.06 56.89
C GLU A 22 118.54 -26.77 57.89
N LEU A 23 118.65 -25.67 58.68
CA LEU A 23 117.70 -25.25 59.71
C LEU A 23 117.44 -23.73 59.65
N ALA A 24 116.17 -23.31 59.63
CA ALA A 24 115.77 -21.91 59.79
C ALA A 24 115.39 -21.64 61.25
N ILE A 25 115.93 -20.57 61.85
CA ILE A 25 115.67 -20.18 63.25
C ILE A 25 115.26 -18.71 63.30
N SER A 26 114.14 -18.43 63.96
CA SER A 26 113.75 -17.07 64.38
C SER A 26 114.26 -16.85 65.81
N THR A 27 114.83 -15.68 66.12
CA THR A 27 115.18 -15.33 67.51
C THR A 27 114.14 -14.41 68.14
N ASP A 28 114.01 -14.53 69.45
CA ASP A 28 112.88 -14.08 70.29
C ASP A 28 112.79 -12.56 70.47
N THR A 29 113.65 -11.77 69.81
CA THR A 29 113.63 -10.30 69.84
C THR A 29 112.95 -9.67 68.63
N GLY A 30 112.46 -10.46 67.66
CA GLY A 30 111.58 -9.98 66.57
C GLY A 30 112.17 -8.96 65.59
N LEU A 31 113.44 -8.56 65.75
CA LEU A 31 114.00 -7.39 65.06
C LEU A 31 114.77 -7.69 63.78
N MET A 32 115.15 -8.95 63.49
CA MET A 32 115.88 -9.34 62.27
C MET A 32 115.70 -10.85 61.95
N ARG A 33 115.43 -11.21 60.68
CA ARG A 33 115.30 -12.62 60.24
C ARG A 33 116.50 -13.07 59.38
N TYR A 34 117.06 -14.26 59.65
CA TYR A 34 118.27 -14.80 59.00
C TYR A 34 118.11 -16.25 58.50
N CYS A 35 118.93 -16.64 57.52
CA CYS A 35 119.13 -18.04 57.08
C CYS A 35 120.61 -18.48 57.26
N HIS A 36 120.87 -19.74 57.65
CA HIS A 36 122.23 -20.26 57.95
C HIS A 36 122.55 -21.54 57.14
N GLY A 37 123.69 -21.55 56.43
CA GLY A 37 124.30 -22.71 55.77
C GLY A 37 125.84 -22.66 55.86
N PRO A 38 126.59 -23.74 55.56
CA PRO A 38 128.02 -23.83 55.86
C PRO A 38 128.79 -22.68 55.19
N ASN A 39 129.24 -21.73 56.02
CA ASN A 39 130.00 -20.52 55.72
C ASN A 39 129.29 -19.26 55.16
N LYS A 40 127.95 -19.08 55.24
CA LYS A 40 127.32 -17.73 55.06
C LYS A 40 126.01 -17.56 55.86
N ILE A 41 125.83 -16.41 56.51
CA ILE A 41 124.55 -15.91 57.09
C ILE A 41 124.02 -14.76 56.22
N LYS A 42 122.73 -14.75 55.86
CA LYS A 42 122.08 -13.67 55.08
C LYS A 42 120.80 -13.16 55.78
N LEU A 43 120.67 -11.84 55.92
CA LEU A 43 119.51 -11.12 56.49
C LEU A 43 118.36 -11.03 55.46
N ILE A 44 117.10 -11.15 55.89
CA ILE A 44 115.91 -11.21 55.02
C ILE A 44 115.14 -9.88 54.94
N ALA A 45 114.94 -9.12 56.04
CA ALA A 45 114.28 -7.79 56.03
C ALA A 45 114.39 -7.07 57.41
N THR A 46 114.13 -5.75 57.44
CA THR A 46 114.05 -4.87 58.63
C THR A 46 112.64 -4.26 58.82
N ASP A 47 112.35 -3.67 59.99
CA ASP A 47 111.04 -3.04 60.28
C ASP A 47 110.73 -1.80 59.42
N GLU A 48 111.77 -1.10 58.97
CA GLU A 48 111.64 0.06 58.07
C GLU A 48 111.13 -0.39 56.70
N ASP A 49 111.61 -1.54 56.21
CA ASP A 49 111.09 -2.20 55.00
C ASP A 49 109.59 -2.56 55.14
N ILE A 50 109.12 -2.90 56.36
CA ILE A 50 107.72 -3.25 56.64
C ILE A 50 106.82 -2.01 56.68
N ALA A 51 107.28 -0.90 57.26
CA ALA A 51 106.53 0.36 57.30
C ALA A 51 106.36 0.96 55.90
N GLU A 52 107.40 0.86 55.06
CA GLU A 52 107.35 1.28 53.66
C GLU A 52 106.38 0.40 52.86
N MET A 53 106.37 -0.92 53.09
CA MET A 53 105.36 -1.82 52.51
C MET A 53 103.93 -1.45 52.91
N ARG A 54 103.66 -1.07 54.17
CA ARG A 54 102.31 -0.64 54.59
C ARG A 54 101.87 0.65 53.92
N LYS A 55 102.79 1.61 53.75
CA LYS A 55 102.51 2.86 53.03
C LYS A 55 102.22 2.58 51.55
N MET A 56 103.01 1.72 50.91
CA MET A 56 102.76 1.28 49.53
C MET A 56 101.38 0.60 49.39
N VAL A 57 100.95 -0.19 50.38
CA VAL A 57 99.61 -0.80 50.39
C VAL A 57 98.49 0.25 50.51
N ASN A 58 98.64 1.26 51.38
CA ASN A 58 97.65 2.32 51.52
C ASN A 58 97.57 3.23 50.28
N ASP A 59 98.71 3.58 49.68
CA ASP A 59 98.76 4.38 48.45
C ASP A 59 98.16 3.59 47.28
N PHE A 60 98.38 2.27 47.25
CA PHE A 60 97.72 1.37 46.31
C PHE A 60 96.20 1.33 46.52
N ASP A 61 95.71 1.24 47.77
CA ASP A 61 94.29 1.26 48.09
C ASP A 61 93.61 2.59 47.69
N LEU A 62 94.26 3.73 47.96
CA LEU A 62 93.76 5.04 47.51
C LEU A 62 93.69 5.14 45.99
N THR A 63 94.72 4.61 45.29
CA THR A 63 94.76 4.57 43.82
C THR A 63 93.65 3.67 43.27
N VAL A 64 93.40 2.53 43.93
CA VAL A 64 92.30 1.63 43.58
C VAL A 64 90.94 2.31 43.80
N GLN A 65 90.74 3.02 44.91
CA GLN A 65 89.49 3.75 45.16
C GLN A 65 89.25 4.87 44.15
N GLN A 66 90.29 5.65 43.79
CA GLN A 66 90.18 6.67 42.76
C GLN A 66 89.88 6.05 41.38
N ALA A 67 90.55 4.96 41.03
CA ALA A 67 90.27 4.24 39.79
C ALA A 67 88.83 3.70 39.75
N LEU A 68 88.33 3.17 40.87
CA LEU A 68 86.93 2.72 40.98
C LEU A 68 85.94 3.88 40.81
N ALA A 69 86.22 5.06 41.39
CA ALA A 69 85.39 6.25 41.22
C ALA A 69 85.40 6.78 39.78
N ASP A 70 86.57 6.82 39.14
CA ASP A 70 86.71 7.23 37.74
C ASP A 70 85.99 6.26 36.80
N ILE A 71 86.10 4.95 37.04
CA ILE A 71 85.35 3.92 36.31
C ILE A 71 83.85 4.10 36.51
N GLY A 72 83.40 4.40 37.73
CA GLY A 72 81.99 4.66 38.03
C GLY A 72 81.45 5.89 37.28
N ASN A 73 82.18 7.01 37.32
CA ASN A 73 81.82 8.25 36.63
C ASN A 73 81.82 8.08 35.11
N LEU A 74 82.82 7.36 34.56
CA LEU A 74 82.88 7.06 33.13
C LEU A 74 81.72 6.14 32.70
N GLY A 75 81.38 5.17 33.55
CA GLY A 75 80.23 4.28 33.36
C GLY A 75 78.90 5.04 33.36
N GLN A 76 78.72 5.98 34.28
CA GLN A 76 77.55 6.84 34.33
C GLN A 76 77.46 7.76 33.10
N SER A 77 78.56 8.42 32.72
CA SER A 77 78.61 9.28 31.54
C SER A 77 78.32 8.50 30.25
N GLN A 78 78.85 7.29 30.11
CA GLN A 78 78.51 6.43 28.98
C GLN A 78 77.05 5.99 28.99
N THR A 79 76.49 5.67 30.15
CA THR A 79 75.07 5.33 30.30
C THR A 79 74.18 6.50 29.85
N GLU A 80 74.48 7.73 30.29
CA GLU A 80 73.75 8.95 29.88
C GLU A 80 73.87 9.24 28.39
N ARG A 81 75.06 9.07 27.80
CA ARG A 81 75.26 9.21 26.36
C ARG A 81 74.45 8.19 25.56
N VAL A 82 74.49 6.92 25.98
CA VAL A 82 73.74 5.84 25.33
C VAL A 82 72.24 6.09 25.45
N ASN A 83 71.75 6.49 26.62
CA ASN A 83 70.34 6.83 26.84
C ASN A 83 69.91 8.04 25.99
N THR A 84 70.73 9.09 25.93
CA THR A 84 70.44 10.28 25.12
C THR A 84 70.40 9.95 23.63
N ALA A 85 71.36 9.17 23.14
CA ALA A 85 71.39 8.70 21.77
C ALA A 85 70.19 7.79 21.45
N GLY A 86 69.82 6.89 22.36
CA GLY A 86 68.64 6.02 22.26
C GLY A 86 67.33 6.80 22.21
N ASN A 87 67.16 7.79 23.08
CA ASN A 87 65.99 8.68 23.09
C ASN A 87 65.89 9.51 21.81
N THR A 88 67.03 10.06 21.34
CA THR A 88 67.09 10.83 20.10
C THR A 88 66.75 9.95 18.89
N GLN A 89 67.25 8.72 18.85
CA GLN A 89 66.91 7.76 17.80
C GLN A 89 65.43 7.39 17.83
N THR A 90 64.86 7.15 19.02
CA THR A 90 63.44 6.85 19.22
C THR A 90 62.57 8.00 18.71
N GLN A 91 62.89 9.24 19.06
CA GLN A 91 62.18 10.41 18.55
C GLN A 91 62.24 10.50 17.03
N ARG A 92 63.43 10.32 16.41
CA ARG A 92 63.55 10.34 14.95
C ARG A 92 62.72 9.25 14.27
N VAL A 93 62.72 8.04 14.82
CA VAL A 93 61.92 6.92 14.32
C VAL A 93 60.43 7.23 14.43
N ASN A 94 59.98 7.75 15.58
CA ASN A 94 58.58 8.12 15.79
C ASN A 94 58.15 9.24 14.83
N THR A 95 58.92 10.33 14.72
CA THR A 95 58.60 11.42 13.78
C THR A 95 58.55 10.94 12.33
N ALA A 96 59.49 10.09 11.91
CA ALA A 96 59.49 9.50 10.57
C ALA A 96 58.28 8.57 10.34
N GLY A 97 57.92 7.79 11.36
CA GLY A 97 56.73 6.94 11.39
C GLY A 97 55.44 7.75 11.26
N ASP A 98 55.25 8.76 12.10
CA ASP A 98 54.09 9.66 12.07
C ASP A 98 53.96 10.39 10.73
N THR A 99 55.08 10.81 10.15
CA THR A 99 55.11 11.42 8.81
C THR A 99 54.70 10.41 7.74
N GLN A 100 55.15 9.16 7.82
CA GLN A 100 54.71 8.10 6.90
C GLN A 100 53.22 7.79 7.06
N VAL A 101 52.74 7.63 8.30
CA VAL A 101 51.31 7.39 8.60
C VAL A 101 50.45 8.51 8.04
N SER A 102 50.84 9.77 8.26
CA SER A 102 50.10 10.94 7.74
C SER A 102 50.05 10.95 6.21
N ARG A 103 51.15 10.60 5.52
CA ARG A 103 51.17 10.48 4.05
C ARG A 103 50.27 9.35 3.55
N VAL A 104 50.33 8.18 4.18
CA VAL A 104 49.49 7.02 3.83
C VAL A 104 48.01 7.35 4.05
N GLN A 105 47.65 8.04 5.13
CA GLN A 105 46.28 8.48 5.39
C GLN A 105 45.79 9.49 4.36
N ALA A 106 46.61 10.49 4.01
CA ALA A 106 46.26 11.48 3.00
C ALA A 106 46.09 10.85 1.61
N GLU A 107 47.00 9.96 1.21
CA GLU A 107 46.92 9.22 -0.05
C GLU A 107 45.73 8.26 -0.06
N GLY A 108 45.47 7.55 1.04
CA GLY A 108 44.29 6.72 1.20
C GLY A 108 42.98 7.50 1.09
N THR A 109 42.91 8.70 1.68
CA THR A 109 41.75 9.59 1.57
C THR A 109 41.54 10.06 0.13
N ALA A 110 42.61 10.46 -0.56
CA ALA A 110 42.55 10.85 -1.96
C ALA A 110 42.11 9.69 -2.87
N GLN A 111 42.62 8.48 -2.63
CA GLN A 111 42.19 7.29 -3.36
C GLN A 111 40.71 6.97 -3.14
N VAL A 112 40.21 7.07 -1.89
CA VAL A 112 38.77 6.87 -1.59
C VAL A 112 37.92 7.90 -2.31
N GLN A 113 38.30 9.18 -2.30
CA GLN A 113 37.58 10.24 -3.01
C GLN A 113 37.57 10.00 -4.52
N ASN A 114 38.70 9.59 -5.10
CA ASN A 114 38.78 9.26 -6.52
C ASN A 114 37.89 8.08 -6.88
N VAL A 115 37.89 7.01 -6.08
CA VAL A 115 37.01 5.84 -6.27
C VAL A 115 35.54 6.26 -6.17
N GLN A 116 35.18 7.09 -5.19
CA GLN A 116 33.81 7.59 -5.04
C GLN A 116 33.38 8.46 -6.23
N ALA A 117 34.24 9.35 -6.71
CA ALA A 117 33.96 10.18 -7.89
C ALA A 117 33.81 9.34 -9.16
N THR A 118 34.71 8.38 -9.39
CA THR A 118 34.61 7.45 -10.52
C THR A 118 33.37 6.57 -10.43
N ALA A 119 33.01 6.10 -9.23
CA ALA A 119 31.81 5.32 -9.01
C ALA A 119 30.54 6.14 -9.28
N ALA A 120 30.47 7.39 -8.80
CA ALA A 120 29.35 8.29 -9.06
C ALA A 120 29.16 8.55 -10.56
N GLU A 121 30.25 8.81 -11.29
CA GLU A 121 30.20 8.99 -12.74
C GLU A 121 29.80 7.71 -13.46
N SER A 122 30.29 6.55 -13.01
CA SER A 122 29.91 5.25 -13.56
C SER A 122 28.43 4.94 -13.34
N ILE A 123 27.89 5.24 -12.15
CA ILE A 123 26.47 5.09 -11.82
C ILE A 123 25.62 5.97 -12.75
N LYS A 124 25.98 7.25 -12.90
CA LYS A 124 25.28 8.16 -13.80
C LYS A 124 25.31 7.68 -15.26
N ASN A 125 26.44 7.14 -15.72
CA ASN A 125 26.54 6.56 -17.06
C ASN A 125 25.66 5.32 -17.22
N ILE A 126 25.63 4.42 -16.22
CA ILE A 126 24.74 3.25 -16.20
C ILE A 126 23.27 3.69 -16.22
N GLU A 127 22.89 4.69 -15.43
CA GLU A 127 21.51 5.23 -15.40
C GLU A 127 21.12 5.84 -16.76
N THR A 128 22.05 6.56 -17.40
CA THR A 128 21.82 7.17 -18.71
C THR A 128 21.67 6.10 -19.80
N ILE A 129 22.58 5.13 -19.85
CA ILE A 129 22.52 4.01 -20.82
C ILE A 129 21.27 3.15 -20.56
N GLY A 130 20.96 2.86 -19.31
CA GLY A 130 19.77 2.10 -18.93
C GLY A 130 18.48 2.79 -19.34
N ARG A 131 18.39 4.12 -19.15
CA ARG A 131 17.25 4.92 -19.61
C ARG A 131 17.11 4.87 -21.13
N ALA A 132 18.20 5.07 -21.87
CA ALA A 132 18.20 4.98 -23.33
C ALA A 132 17.77 3.58 -23.83
N GLN A 133 18.18 2.50 -23.16
CA GLN A 133 17.74 1.15 -23.49
C GLN A 133 16.25 0.92 -23.20
N ILE A 134 15.74 1.42 -22.07
CA ILE A 134 14.31 1.35 -21.74
C ILE A 134 13.48 2.15 -22.75
N ASP A 135 13.93 3.35 -23.10
CA ASP A 135 13.24 4.20 -24.07
C ASP A 135 13.26 3.54 -25.46
N ALA A 136 14.37 2.94 -25.88
CA ALA A 136 14.43 2.17 -27.12
C ALA A 136 13.49 0.94 -27.13
N ILE A 137 13.33 0.26 -25.98
CA ILE A 137 12.35 -0.82 -25.84
C ILE A 137 10.94 -0.27 -26.00
N LYS A 138 10.61 0.85 -25.35
CA LYS A 138 9.30 1.52 -25.46
C LYS A 138 9.01 1.98 -26.89
N GLU A 139 9.98 2.63 -27.54
CA GLU A 139 9.90 3.06 -28.94
C GLU A 139 9.71 1.87 -29.89
N ALA A 140 10.30 0.71 -29.58
CA ALA A 140 10.08 -0.53 -30.30
C ALA A 140 8.73 -1.22 -29.98
N GLY A 141 7.84 -0.58 -29.22
CA GLY A 141 6.54 -1.14 -28.80
C GLY A 141 6.61 -2.01 -27.54
N GLY A 142 7.66 -1.90 -26.73
CA GLY A 142 7.80 -2.59 -25.45
C GLY A 142 7.20 -1.76 -24.31
N GLY A 143 5.94 -2.01 -23.96
CA GLY A 143 5.26 -1.34 -22.85
C GLY A 143 4.08 -2.17 -22.37
N VAL A 144 3.58 -1.89 -21.17
CA VAL A 144 2.46 -2.65 -20.58
C VAL A 144 1.20 -2.56 -21.45
N GLU A 145 0.92 -1.38 -22.00
CA GLU A 145 -0.22 -1.16 -22.89
C GLU A 145 -0.08 -1.87 -24.23
N GLN A 146 1.10 -1.87 -24.85
CA GLN A 146 1.34 -2.61 -26.08
C GLN A 146 1.29 -4.12 -25.83
N ALA A 147 1.76 -4.60 -24.67
CA ALA A 147 1.65 -5.99 -24.27
C ALA A 147 0.17 -6.39 -24.08
N LEU A 148 -0.64 -5.55 -23.43
CA LEU A 148 -2.08 -5.74 -23.31
C LEU A 148 -2.78 -5.70 -24.67
N SER A 149 -2.42 -4.74 -25.53
CA SER A 149 -2.94 -4.62 -26.89
C SER A 149 -2.68 -5.90 -27.69
N ASN A 150 -1.44 -6.40 -27.67
CA ASN A 150 -1.08 -7.66 -28.33
C ASN A 150 -1.80 -8.86 -27.71
N TYR A 151 -1.90 -8.92 -26.38
CA TYR A 151 -2.60 -9.98 -25.66
C TYR A 151 -4.08 -10.06 -26.08
N PHE A 152 -4.76 -8.93 -26.09
CA PHE A 152 -6.17 -8.84 -26.47
C PHE A 152 -6.35 -9.10 -27.97
N ALA A 153 -5.51 -8.54 -28.84
CA ALA A 153 -5.57 -8.77 -30.28
C ALA A 153 -5.48 -10.27 -30.63
N LEU A 154 -4.59 -11.02 -29.98
CA LEU A 154 -4.43 -12.47 -30.18
C LEU A 154 -5.63 -13.30 -29.67
N ARG A 155 -6.51 -12.71 -28.85
CA ARG A 155 -7.67 -13.39 -28.27
C ARG A 155 -9.01 -12.95 -28.85
N ARG A 156 -9.01 -12.01 -29.80
CA ARG A 156 -10.22 -11.67 -30.54
C ARG A 156 -10.67 -12.86 -31.39
N ASN A 157 -11.96 -13.14 -31.40
CA ASN A 157 -12.55 -14.27 -32.13
C ASN A 157 -13.83 -13.90 -32.89
N GLY A 158 -14.36 -12.69 -32.74
CA GLY A 158 -15.53 -12.21 -33.46
C GLY A 158 -16.86 -12.81 -32.99
N LEU A 159 -16.88 -13.54 -31.87
CA LEU A 159 -18.09 -14.14 -31.34
C LEU A 159 -18.98 -13.09 -30.70
N VAL A 160 -20.27 -13.14 -31.03
CA VAL A 160 -21.31 -12.29 -30.44
C VAL A 160 -22.02 -13.06 -29.34
N PHE A 161 -21.95 -12.54 -28.12
CA PHE A 161 -22.70 -13.02 -26.97
C PHE A 161 -24.01 -12.25 -26.89
N THR A 162 -25.13 -12.96 -26.85
CA THR A 162 -26.46 -12.34 -26.86
C THR A 162 -27.33 -12.84 -25.73
N THR A 163 -28.06 -11.93 -25.10
CA THR A 163 -29.14 -12.26 -24.18
C THR A 163 -30.39 -11.50 -24.59
N LYS A 164 -31.50 -12.24 -24.73
CA LYS A 164 -32.84 -11.69 -24.96
C LYS A 164 -33.57 -11.55 -23.63
N ILE A 165 -34.02 -10.35 -23.31
CA ILE A 165 -34.90 -10.05 -22.17
C ILE A 165 -36.29 -9.73 -22.70
N TYR A 166 -37.31 -10.47 -22.25
CA TYR A 166 -38.69 -10.19 -22.65
C TYR A 166 -39.16 -8.86 -22.06
N LYS A 167 -39.93 -8.09 -22.84
CA LYS A 167 -40.65 -6.93 -22.32
C LYS A 167 -41.69 -7.42 -21.30
N TYR A 168 -41.94 -6.60 -20.29
CA TYR A 168 -42.82 -6.97 -19.18
C TYR A 168 -44.23 -7.37 -19.63
N ALA A 169 -44.76 -6.70 -20.64
CA ALA A 169 -46.07 -7.02 -21.24
C ALA A 169 -46.12 -8.42 -21.89
N THR A 170 -44.98 -8.94 -22.35
CA THR A 170 -44.85 -10.29 -22.91
C THR A 170 -44.61 -11.33 -21.82
N SER A 171 -43.75 -11.02 -20.85
CA SER A 171 -43.41 -11.88 -19.73
C SER A 171 -42.98 -11.03 -18.53
N THR A 172 -43.56 -11.30 -17.37
CA THR A 172 -43.17 -10.62 -16.12
C THR A 172 -41.90 -11.19 -15.49
N SER A 173 -41.36 -12.29 -16.02
CA SER A 173 -40.15 -12.92 -15.49
C SER A 173 -38.89 -12.10 -15.82
N PRO A 174 -37.96 -11.91 -14.86
CA PRO A 174 -36.68 -11.23 -15.09
C PRO A 174 -35.65 -12.13 -15.80
N VAL A 175 -36.00 -13.39 -16.10
CA VAL A 175 -35.09 -14.38 -16.69
C VAL A 175 -35.04 -14.20 -18.20
N GLY A 176 -33.84 -14.04 -18.72
CA GLY A 176 -33.52 -13.93 -20.13
C GLY A 176 -33.20 -15.25 -20.80
N VAL A 177 -33.13 -15.21 -22.13
CA VAL A 177 -32.73 -16.34 -22.98
C VAL A 177 -31.38 -16.01 -23.60
N LYS A 178 -30.37 -16.83 -23.31
CA LYS A 178 -29.04 -16.70 -23.92
C LYS A 178 -29.04 -17.26 -25.34
N MET A 179 -28.38 -16.56 -26.26
CA MET A 179 -28.38 -16.84 -27.69
C MET A 179 -26.97 -16.67 -28.28
N ASN A 180 -26.76 -17.10 -29.52
CA ASN A 180 -25.47 -17.02 -30.23
C ASN A 180 -24.36 -17.71 -29.42
N ALA A 181 -23.16 -17.10 -29.30
CA ALA A 181 -22.07 -17.67 -28.50
C ALA A 181 -22.39 -17.76 -27.00
N ASN A 182 -23.49 -17.15 -26.55
CA ASN A 182 -23.95 -17.20 -25.18
C ASN A 182 -24.81 -18.44 -24.86
N GLU A 183 -25.28 -19.16 -25.88
CA GLU A 183 -26.13 -20.35 -25.69
C GLU A 183 -25.39 -21.42 -24.88
N GLY A 184 -26.04 -21.95 -23.84
CA GLY A 184 -25.48 -22.98 -22.96
C GLY A 184 -24.37 -22.50 -22.01
N MET A 185 -23.96 -21.22 -22.07
CA MET A 185 -22.95 -20.65 -21.17
C MET A 185 -23.48 -20.48 -19.75
N VAL A 186 -22.69 -20.89 -18.76
CA VAL A 186 -23.04 -20.79 -17.33
C VAL A 186 -22.03 -19.92 -16.58
N CYS A 187 -22.55 -19.03 -15.74
CA CYS A 187 -21.77 -18.29 -14.74
C CYS A 187 -22.44 -18.44 -13.37
N GLU A 188 -21.65 -18.80 -12.37
CA GLU A 188 -22.03 -18.94 -10.98
C GLU A 188 -21.07 -18.07 -10.16
N PRO A 189 -21.58 -17.15 -9.32
CA PRO A 189 -20.72 -16.25 -8.57
C PRO A 189 -19.92 -17.01 -7.50
N SER A 190 -18.68 -16.58 -7.27
CA SER A 190 -17.83 -17.15 -6.21
C SER A 190 -18.35 -16.77 -4.82
N VAL A 191 -17.97 -17.56 -3.81
CA VAL A 191 -18.19 -17.23 -2.40
C VAL A 191 -16.86 -17.33 -1.66
N GLY A 192 -16.31 -16.16 -1.30
CA GLY A 192 -14.96 -16.05 -0.76
C GLY A 192 -13.95 -16.74 -1.68
N ARG A 193 -13.12 -17.61 -1.12
CA ARG A 193 -12.10 -18.35 -1.88
C ARG A 193 -12.64 -19.58 -2.63
N GLN A 194 -13.93 -19.89 -2.48
CA GLN A 194 -14.57 -20.92 -3.28
C GLN A 194 -14.95 -20.33 -4.65
N LYS A 195 -14.16 -20.67 -5.66
CA LYS A 195 -14.39 -20.24 -7.04
C LYS A 195 -15.70 -20.85 -7.57
N GLY A 196 -16.59 -20.00 -8.07
CA GLY A 196 -17.77 -20.42 -8.82
C GLY A 196 -17.42 -20.81 -10.26
N ARG A 197 -18.35 -21.46 -10.97
CA ARG A 197 -18.16 -21.79 -12.39
C ARG A 197 -18.25 -20.51 -13.23
N ASP A 198 -17.28 -20.25 -14.09
CA ASP A 198 -17.35 -19.15 -15.06
C ASP A 198 -16.92 -19.65 -16.43
N ASP A 199 -17.89 -20.02 -17.27
CA ASP A 199 -17.60 -20.50 -18.62
C ASP A 199 -17.00 -19.40 -19.53
N TYR A 200 -17.13 -18.11 -19.15
CA TYR A 200 -16.69 -16.97 -19.94
C TYR A 200 -15.17 -16.75 -19.86
N GLU A 201 -14.50 -17.29 -18.83
CA GLU A 201 -13.06 -17.14 -18.59
C GLU A 201 -12.16 -17.73 -19.70
N ARG A 202 -12.74 -18.44 -20.66
CA ARG A 202 -12.02 -18.93 -21.85
C ARG A 202 -11.91 -17.90 -22.97
N TYR A 203 -12.72 -16.83 -22.92
CA TYR A 203 -12.84 -15.83 -23.97
C TYR A 203 -12.17 -14.54 -23.53
N GLY A 204 -11.23 -14.03 -24.35
CA GLY A 204 -10.47 -12.83 -24.03
C GLY A 204 -11.33 -11.60 -23.74
N LEU A 205 -12.52 -11.51 -24.34
CA LEU A 205 -13.51 -10.46 -24.12
C LEU A 205 -13.91 -10.29 -22.65
N PHE A 206 -13.90 -11.38 -21.86
CA PHE A 206 -14.30 -11.36 -20.45
C PHE A 206 -13.10 -11.39 -19.50
N HIS A 207 -11.87 -11.39 -20.03
CA HIS A 207 -10.69 -11.28 -19.20
C HIS A 207 -10.55 -9.85 -18.68
N HIS A 208 -10.16 -9.76 -17.41
CA HIS A 208 -9.84 -8.50 -16.76
C HIS A 208 -8.56 -8.66 -15.95
N PHE A 209 -7.81 -7.57 -15.80
CA PHE A 209 -6.60 -7.54 -15.00
C PHE A 209 -6.61 -6.32 -14.08
N THR A 210 -6.29 -6.53 -12.81
CA THR A 210 -6.07 -5.41 -11.89
C THR A 210 -4.89 -4.58 -12.38
N CYS A 211 -5.06 -3.26 -12.44
CA CYS A 211 -4.02 -2.34 -12.86
C CYS A 211 -3.95 -1.10 -11.96
N ASN A 212 -2.83 -0.39 -12.01
CA ASN A 212 -2.78 1.03 -11.70
C ASN A 212 -3.01 1.82 -12.99
N PHE A 213 -3.80 2.88 -12.91
CA PHE A 213 -4.13 3.71 -14.06
C PHE A 213 -3.97 5.19 -13.74
N SER A 214 -3.81 5.97 -14.79
CA SER A 214 -3.85 7.42 -14.75
C SER A 214 -4.64 7.97 -15.94
N VAL A 215 -5.08 9.23 -15.84
CA VAL A 215 -5.69 9.99 -16.93
C VAL A 215 -4.85 11.24 -17.13
N ASP A 216 -4.43 11.48 -18.37
CA ASP A 216 -3.59 12.63 -18.68
C ASP A 216 -4.39 13.93 -18.88
N GLU A 217 -3.66 15.01 -19.16
CA GLU A 217 -4.22 16.36 -19.37
C GLU A 217 -5.11 16.49 -20.61
N ASN A 218 -5.10 15.50 -21.51
CA ASN A 218 -5.94 15.44 -22.71
C ASN A 218 -7.11 14.46 -22.56
N GLY A 219 -7.22 13.79 -21.39
CA GLY A 219 -8.26 12.82 -21.09
C GLY A 219 -7.97 11.40 -21.58
N PHE A 220 -6.75 11.10 -22.06
CA PHE A 220 -6.38 9.74 -22.41
C PHE A 220 -6.10 8.93 -21.14
N ASN A 221 -6.57 7.70 -21.15
CA ASN A 221 -6.28 6.75 -20.10
C ASN A 221 -4.91 6.09 -20.33
N HIS A 222 -4.19 5.85 -19.24
CA HIS A 222 -2.93 5.13 -19.25
C HIS A 222 -2.94 3.97 -18.25
N ILE A 223 -2.30 2.86 -18.60
CA ILE A 223 -1.98 1.77 -17.68
C ILE A 223 -0.56 1.99 -17.15
N ASP A 224 -0.43 2.29 -15.86
CA ASP A 224 0.86 2.55 -15.23
C ASP A 224 1.59 1.24 -14.89
N ALA A 225 0.84 0.26 -14.37
CA ALA A 225 1.35 -1.07 -14.02
C ALA A 225 0.21 -2.10 -13.88
N LEU A 226 0.47 -3.37 -14.19
CA LEU A 226 -0.45 -4.48 -13.89
C LEU A 226 -0.10 -5.15 -12.56
N GLU A 227 -1.09 -5.76 -11.91
CA GLU A 227 -0.86 -6.58 -10.72
C GLU A 227 0.17 -7.68 -11.01
N GLY A 228 1.21 -7.75 -10.17
CA GLY A 228 2.37 -8.63 -10.34
C GLY A 228 3.58 -7.97 -11.02
N GLN A 229 3.44 -6.77 -11.60
CA GLN A 229 4.57 -5.99 -12.12
C GLN A 229 5.23 -5.14 -11.02
N ILE A 230 6.52 -4.82 -11.23
CA ILE A 230 7.23 -3.84 -10.39
C ILE A 230 6.52 -2.49 -10.52
N GLY A 231 6.28 -1.83 -9.39
CA GLY A 231 5.61 -0.52 -9.34
C GLY A 231 4.10 -0.59 -9.09
N PHE A 232 3.47 -1.76 -9.25
CA PHE A 232 2.06 -1.92 -8.89
C PHE A 232 1.86 -1.85 -7.38
N THR A 233 0.86 -1.10 -6.93
CA THR A 233 0.39 -1.06 -5.54
C THR A 233 -1.13 -0.96 -5.46
N LYS A 234 -1.71 -1.51 -4.40
CA LYS A 234 -3.14 -1.32 -4.06
C LYS A 234 -3.37 -0.23 -3.02
N TYR A 235 -2.30 0.32 -2.44
CA TYR A 235 -2.35 1.19 -1.28
C TYR A 235 -1.70 2.54 -1.56
N GLY A 236 -2.18 3.57 -0.87
CA GLY A 236 -1.67 4.94 -0.98
C GLY A 236 -2.38 5.73 -2.07
N LYS A 237 -1.72 6.79 -2.55
CA LYS A 237 -2.23 7.72 -3.56
C LYS A 237 -2.10 7.13 -4.97
N VAL A 238 -2.92 6.13 -5.27
CA VAL A 238 -2.92 5.40 -6.54
C VAL A 238 -4.36 5.20 -7.01
N GLN A 239 -4.57 5.10 -8.32
CA GLN A 239 -5.87 4.66 -8.85
C GLN A 239 -5.76 3.20 -9.26
N VAL A 240 -6.50 2.32 -8.58
CA VAL A 240 -6.59 0.90 -8.93
C VAL A 240 -7.83 0.69 -9.79
N GLY A 241 -7.63 0.02 -10.92
CA GLY A 241 -8.67 -0.30 -11.89
C GLY A 241 -8.67 -1.76 -12.31
N GLU A 242 -9.65 -2.11 -13.12
CA GLU A 242 -9.72 -3.34 -13.90
C GLU A 242 -9.62 -2.95 -15.38
N VAL A 243 -8.59 -3.45 -16.06
CA VAL A 243 -8.43 -3.29 -17.50
C VAL A 243 -9.03 -4.49 -18.24
N THR A 244 -9.86 -4.22 -19.24
CA THR A 244 -10.53 -5.23 -20.06
C THR A 244 -10.29 -4.96 -21.55
N MET A 245 -10.60 -5.93 -22.41
CA MET A 245 -10.52 -5.77 -23.86
C MET A 245 -11.49 -4.67 -24.35
N SER A 246 -11.09 -3.86 -25.33
CA SER A 246 -12.05 -2.98 -25.99
C SER A 246 -13.12 -3.75 -26.75
N ALA A 247 -14.36 -3.30 -26.65
CA ALA A 247 -15.52 -4.09 -27.00
C ALA A 247 -16.56 -3.30 -27.79
N TRP A 248 -17.46 -4.06 -28.40
CA TRP A 248 -18.58 -3.57 -29.20
C TRP A 248 -19.88 -4.14 -28.65
N PHE A 249 -20.95 -3.37 -28.78
CA PHE A 249 -22.27 -3.76 -28.33
C PHE A 249 -23.35 -3.32 -29.33
N GLY A 250 -24.53 -3.88 -29.15
CA GLY A 250 -25.74 -3.47 -29.88
C GLY A 250 -26.99 -3.82 -29.08
N ILE A 251 -28.05 -3.08 -29.35
CA ILE A 251 -29.36 -3.25 -28.72
C ILE A 251 -30.40 -3.41 -29.83
N GLU A 252 -31.09 -4.54 -29.85
CA GLU A 252 -32.25 -4.73 -30.72
C GLU A 252 -33.52 -4.64 -29.88
N ASP A 253 -34.30 -3.59 -30.10
CA ASP A 253 -35.61 -3.43 -29.48
C ASP A 253 -36.72 -3.93 -30.41
N THR A 254 -37.38 -5.02 -30.03
CA THR A 254 -38.46 -5.65 -30.78
C THR A 254 -39.81 -5.42 -30.12
N ALA A 255 -40.91 -5.82 -30.76
CA ALA A 255 -42.23 -5.73 -30.15
C ALA A 255 -42.34 -6.53 -28.83
N GLU A 256 -41.62 -7.64 -28.69
CA GLU A 256 -41.80 -8.59 -27.58
C GLU A 256 -40.66 -8.59 -26.56
N ALA A 257 -39.46 -8.14 -26.96
CA ALA A 257 -38.22 -8.29 -26.20
C ALA A 257 -37.16 -7.25 -26.59
N VAL A 258 -36.18 -7.05 -25.71
CA VAL A 258 -34.95 -6.33 -25.98
C VAL A 258 -33.79 -7.34 -26.00
N LEU A 259 -32.96 -7.33 -27.04
CA LEU A 259 -31.78 -8.16 -27.13
C LEU A 259 -30.54 -7.32 -26.92
N TYR A 260 -29.65 -7.82 -26.07
CA TYR A 260 -28.38 -7.20 -25.74
C TYR A 260 -27.27 -8.04 -26.38
N HIS A 261 -26.46 -7.40 -27.22
CA HIS A 261 -25.36 -8.02 -27.93
C HIS A 261 -24.02 -7.46 -27.42
N TYR A 262 -23.04 -8.33 -27.21
CA TYR A 262 -21.69 -7.94 -26.77
C TYR A 262 -20.64 -8.77 -27.50
N SER A 263 -19.60 -8.12 -28.01
CA SER A 263 -18.59 -8.74 -28.86
C SER A 263 -17.24 -8.03 -28.73
N ASP A 264 -16.18 -8.74 -29.12
CA ASP A 264 -14.85 -8.17 -29.32
C ASP A 264 -14.70 -7.53 -30.72
N SER A 265 -15.74 -7.51 -31.53
CA SER A 265 -15.64 -7.06 -32.93
C SER A 265 -16.87 -6.26 -33.34
N GLN A 266 -16.68 -5.32 -34.26
CA GLN A 266 -17.78 -4.66 -34.93
C GLN A 266 -18.48 -5.67 -35.85
N THR A 267 -19.80 -5.81 -35.67
CA THR A 267 -20.65 -6.66 -36.51
C THR A 267 -21.98 -5.96 -36.77
N GLU A 268 -22.85 -6.55 -37.58
CA GLU A 268 -24.23 -6.04 -37.74
C GLU A 268 -25.00 -6.02 -36.41
N LEU A 269 -24.76 -6.99 -35.51
CA LEU A 269 -25.39 -7.09 -34.19
C LEU A 269 -24.70 -6.22 -33.12
N THR A 270 -23.43 -5.88 -33.34
CA THR A 270 -22.61 -5.06 -32.43
C THR A 270 -22.01 -3.87 -33.16
N PRO A 271 -22.84 -2.93 -33.66
CA PRO A 271 -22.37 -1.85 -34.51
C PRO A 271 -21.69 -0.71 -33.74
N HIS A 272 -21.89 -0.62 -32.43
CA HIS A 272 -21.39 0.48 -31.59
C HIS A 272 -20.20 0.03 -30.74
N PRO A 273 -19.08 0.76 -30.73
CA PRO A 273 -18.05 0.52 -29.73
C PRO A 273 -18.58 0.95 -28.35
N MET A 274 -18.19 0.24 -27.30
CA MET A 274 -18.36 0.73 -25.93
C MET A 274 -17.65 2.08 -25.82
N LYS A 275 -18.28 3.10 -25.21
CA LYS A 275 -17.69 4.45 -25.19
C LYS A 275 -16.35 4.48 -24.47
N GLU A 276 -16.16 3.62 -23.48
CA GLU A 276 -14.90 3.42 -22.76
C GLU A 276 -13.77 2.91 -23.66
N SER A 277 -14.09 2.37 -24.84
CA SER A 277 -13.13 1.96 -25.88
C SER A 277 -12.72 3.11 -26.81
N ILE A 278 -13.30 4.30 -26.69
CA ILE A 278 -13.04 5.43 -27.59
C ILE A 278 -12.19 6.48 -26.88
N ASN A 279 -10.99 6.75 -27.39
CA ASN A 279 -10.14 7.80 -26.89
C ASN A 279 -10.75 9.20 -27.11
N PRO A 280 -10.27 10.25 -26.41
CA PRO A 280 -10.75 11.62 -26.61
C PRO A 280 -10.70 12.12 -28.06
N ASP A 281 -9.71 11.66 -28.83
CA ASP A 281 -9.54 12.02 -30.25
C ASP A 281 -10.45 11.23 -31.22
N GLY A 282 -11.26 10.30 -30.72
CA GLY A 282 -12.16 9.46 -31.50
C GLY A 282 -11.55 8.15 -32.01
N THR A 283 -10.27 7.89 -31.72
CA THR A 283 -9.62 6.60 -32.03
C THR A 283 -10.05 5.51 -31.07
N LEU A 284 -9.89 4.24 -31.47
CA LEU A 284 -10.17 3.11 -30.58
C LEU A 284 -8.96 2.79 -29.72
N SER A 285 -9.19 2.75 -28.41
CA SER A 285 -8.28 2.12 -27.45
C SER A 285 -8.32 0.59 -27.61
N PRO A 286 -7.21 -0.14 -27.41
CA PRO A 286 -7.23 -1.59 -27.38
C PRO A 286 -7.85 -2.17 -26.09
N PHE A 287 -8.10 -1.32 -25.08
CA PHE A 287 -8.65 -1.72 -23.78
C PHE A 287 -9.63 -0.69 -23.21
N MET A 288 -10.44 -1.12 -22.26
CA MET A 288 -11.27 -0.26 -21.40
C MET A 288 -10.75 -0.35 -19.96
N ILE A 289 -10.95 0.71 -19.17
CA ILE A 289 -10.57 0.72 -17.75
C ILE A 289 -11.78 1.14 -16.93
N HIS A 290 -12.04 0.41 -15.83
CA HIS A 290 -12.99 0.81 -14.80
C HIS A 290 -12.27 0.90 -13.46
N ALA A 291 -12.62 1.88 -12.62
CA ALA A 291 -12.13 1.88 -11.25
C ALA A 291 -12.59 0.60 -10.52
N LYS A 292 -11.64 -0.02 -9.82
CA LYS A 292 -11.88 -1.27 -9.11
C LYS A 292 -12.66 -1.05 -7.82
N TYR A 293 -12.42 0.07 -7.14
CA TYR A 293 -12.96 0.32 -5.80
C TYR A 293 -13.82 1.58 -5.78
N VAL A 294 -14.70 1.64 -4.78
CA VAL A 294 -15.32 2.90 -4.36
C VAL A 294 -14.22 3.89 -3.93
N ALA A 295 -14.42 5.18 -4.23
CA ALA A 295 -13.45 6.21 -3.89
C ALA A 295 -13.33 6.36 -2.36
N GLY A 296 -12.11 6.50 -1.86
CA GLY A 296 -11.84 6.93 -0.49
C GLY A 296 -10.93 8.15 -0.47
N ASP A 297 -10.96 8.91 0.62
CA ASP A 297 -10.18 10.13 0.74
C ASP A 297 -8.75 9.86 1.22
N ILE A 298 -7.76 10.45 0.54
CA ILE A 298 -6.39 10.56 1.04
C ILE A 298 -5.96 12.01 0.86
N GLU A 299 -5.72 12.70 1.99
CA GLU A 299 -5.26 14.09 2.01
C GLU A 299 -6.15 15.04 1.18
N GLY A 300 -7.46 14.81 1.19
CA GLY A 300 -8.45 15.63 0.53
C GLY A 300 -8.69 15.30 -0.94
N ALA A 301 -8.09 14.25 -1.51
CA ALA A 301 -8.34 13.81 -2.89
C ALA A 301 -8.91 12.37 -2.92
N PRO A 302 -9.79 12.06 -3.91
CA PRO A 302 -10.39 10.73 -4.02
C PRO A 302 -9.45 9.73 -4.69
N TYR A 303 -9.27 8.57 -4.10
CA TYR A 303 -8.49 7.47 -4.69
C TYR A 303 -9.28 6.17 -4.69
N SER A 304 -9.24 5.46 -5.83
CA SER A 304 -9.64 4.06 -5.93
C SER A 304 -8.51 3.17 -5.38
N SER A 305 -8.28 3.24 -4.08
CA SER A 305 -7.25 2.45 -3.37
C SER A 305 -7.88 1.54 -2.34
N LYS A 306 -7.22 0.43 -2.02
CA LYS A 306 -7.67 -0.57 -1.05
C LYS A 306 -7.62 -0.06 0.39
N GLY A 307 -8.60 -0.47 1.20
CA GLY A 307 -8.64 -0.29 2.66
C GLY A 307 -9.21 1.05 3.13
N LEU A 308 -9.67 1.89 2.21
CA LEU A 308 -10.20 3.22 2.51
C LEU A 308 -11.67 3.15 2.90
N ALA A 309 -12.06 4.00 3.86
CA ALA A 309 -13.48 4.28 4.09
C ALA A 309 -14.05 4.97 2.84
N PRO A 310 -15.25 4.59 2.38
CA PRO A 310 -15.86 5.26 1.24
C PRO A 310 -16.00 6.76 1.52
N ALA A 311 -15.50 7.58 0.60
CA ALA A 311 -15.71 9.01 0.63
C ALA A 311 -17.22 9.28 0.59
N ASN A 312 -17.72 9.99 1.59
CA ASN A 312 -19.12 10.32 1.76
C ASN A 312 -19.23 11.66 2.51
N GLY A 313 -20.45 12.14 2.73
CA GLY A 313 -20.70 13.43 3.39
C GLY A 313 -21.41 13.34 4.73
N CYS A 314 -21.08 12.36 5.58
CA CYS A 314 -21.52 12.37 6.98
C CYS A 314 -20.72 13.37 7.82
N GLN A 315 -21.07 13.52 9.09
CA GLN A 315 -20.44 14.49 9.99
C GLN A 315 -19.25 13.91 10.79
N ALA A 316 -18.74 12.73 10.42
CA ALA A 316 -17.49 12.22 10.99
C ALA A 316 -16.31 13.16 10.65
N GLU A 317 -15.26 13.16 11.48
CA GLU A 317 -14.10 14.00 11.26
C GLU A 317 -13.38 13.66 9.95
N GLU A 318 -13.35 12.38 9.64
CA GLU A 318 -12.68 11.77 8.50
C GLU A 318 -13.52 11.80 7.21
N ALA A 319 -14.83 12.11 7.31
CA ALA A 319 -15.80 12.03 6.22
C ALA A 319 -16.27 13.41 5.73
N LYS A 320 -15.35 14.37 5.57
CA LYS A 320 -15.68 15.79 5.34
C LYS A 320 -15.74 16.24 3.88
N ASN A 321 -15.68 15.33 2.91
CA ASN A 321 -15.77 15.71 1.49
C ASN A 321 -17.15 15.34 0.92
N PRO A 322 -18.02 16.33 0.62
CA PRO A 322 -19.40 16.10 0.23
C PRO A 322 -19.52 15.42 -1.14
N VAL A 323 -19.63 14.09 -1.15
CA VAL A 323 -20.00 13.34 -2.35
C VAL A 323 -21.47 13.62 -2.69
N SER A 324 -21.66 14.21 -3.86
CA SER A 324 -22.91 14.58 -4.53
C SER A 324 -22.55 14.88 -5.99
N TYR A 325 -23.51 14.99 -6.92
CA TYR A 325 -23.19 15.38 -8.29
C TYR A 325 -22.33 16.67 -8.34
N THR A 326 -22.79 17.76 -7.72
CA THR A 326 -22.07 19.04 -7.76
C THR A 326 -20.78 19.03 -6.95
N GLY A 327 -20.76 18.32 -5.81
CA GLY A 327 -19.57 18.25 -4.94
C GLY A 327 -18.43 17.46 -5.57
N MET A 328 -18.76 16.44 -6.37
CA MET A 328 -17.78 15.62 -7.06
C MET A 328 -17.03 16.34 -8.18
N ILE A 329 -17.60 17.39 -8.78
CA ILE A 329 -16.93 18.15 -9.85
C ILE A 329 -15.56 18.63 -9.35
N VAL A 330 -15.55 19.41 -8.26
CA VAL A 330 -14.30 19.93 -7.68
C VAL A 330 -13.48 18.81 -7.01
N TYR A 331 -14.15 17.85 -6.36
CA TYR A 331 -13.47 16.81 -5.60
C TYR A 331 -12.66 15.87 -6.51
N MET A 332 -13.23 15.40 -7.62
CA MET A 332 -12.56 14.52 -8.58
C MET A 332 -11.49 15.27 -9.38
N HIS A 333 -11.72 16.56 -9.71
CA HIS A 333 -10.73 17.39 -10.41
C HIS A 333 -9.44 17.64 -9.65
N LYS A 334 -9.35 17.30 -8.36
CA LYS A 334 -8.07 17.26 -7.63
C LYS A 334 -7.08 16.25 -8.20
N LEU A 335 -7.55 15.26 -8.96
CA LEU A 335 -6.74 14.29 -9.69
C LEU A 335 -6.37 14.77 -11.12
N GLY A 336 -7.14 15.71 -11.67
CA GLY A 336 -7.05 16.19 -13.05
C GLY A 336 -8.43 16.50 -13.64
N GLY A 337 -8.51 17.43 -14.60
CA GLY A 337 -9.78 17.94 -15.16
C GLY A 337 -10.64 16.90 -15.90
N HIS A 338 -10.06 15.75 -16.23
CA HIS A 338 -10.75 14.68 -16.97
C HIS A 338 -11.23 13.52 -16.10
N TYR A 339 -10.96 13.55 -14.79
CA TYR A 339 -11.54 12.61 -13.84
C TYR A 339 -12.95 13.02 -13.46
N CYS A 340 -13.82 12.03 -13.20
CA CYS A 340 -15.15 12.24 -12.66
C CYS A 340 -15.56 11.09 -11.73
N GLY A 341 -16.76 11.17 -11.13
CA GLY A 341 -17.34 10.05 -10.40
C GLY A 341 -17.70 8.87 -11.32
N THR A 342 -18.21 7.76 -10.78
CA THR A 342 -18.79 6.66 -11.58
C THR A 342 -19.66 7.24 -12.71
N THR A 343 -19.46 6.83 -13.95
CA THR A 343 -20.22 7.35 -15.10
C THR A 343 -21.42 6.48 -15.45
N SER A 344 -22.32 6.97 -16.29
CA SER A 344 -23.37 6.15 -16.92
C SER A 344 -22.79 4.89 -17.59
N TRP A 345 -21.69 5.04 -18.32
CA TRP A 345 -20.99 3.95 -19.00
C TRP A 345 -20.43 2.90 -18.04
N ASP A 346 -19.85 3.32 -16.90
CA ASP A 346 -19.39 2.37 -15.87
C ASP A 346 -20.55 1.53 -15.30
N LEU A 347 -21.71 2.14 -15.06
CA LEU A 347 -22.90 1.43 -14.61
C LEU A 347 -23.47 0.52 -15.72
N PHE A 348 -23.52 1.02 -16.95
CA PHE A 348 -24.00 0.26 -18.11
C PHE A 348 -23.14 -0.98 -18.36
N TYR A 349 -21.82 -0.89 -18.24
CA TYR A 349 -20.94 -2.06 -18.32
C TYR A 349 -21.33 -3.12 -17.28
N ARG A 350 -21.51 -2.73 -16.00
CA ARG A 350 -21.92 -3.66 -14.94
C ARG A 350 -23.30 -4.28 -15.21
N GLN A 351 -24.27 -3.49 -15.68
CA GLN A 351 -25.61 -3.96 -16.06
C GLN A 351 -25.56 -4.92 -17.25
N LEU A 352 -24.80 -4.58 -18.30
CA LEU A 352 -24.61 -5.41 -19.48
C LEU A 352 -23.94 -6.73 -19.12
N MET A 353 -22.94 -6.72 -18.23
CA MET A 353 -22.30 -7.95 -17.76
C MET A 353 -23.25 -8.84 -16.97
N MET A 354 -24.14 -8.27 -16.16
CA MET A 354 -25.21 -9.03 -15.49
C MET A 354 -26.14 -9.70 -16.52
N ILE A 355 -26.59 -8.93 -17.52
CA ILE A 355 -27.47 -9.44 -18.58
C ILE A 355 -26.77 -10.53 -19.43
N ILE A 356 -25.53 -10.31 -19.85
CA ILE A 356 -24.80 -11.25 -20.72
C ILE A 356 -24.39 -12.51 -19.94
N LYS A 357 -23.74 -12.37 -18.78
CA LYS A 357 -23.17 -13.51 -18.04
C LYS A 357 -24.21 -14.31 -17.28
N TYR A 358 -25.23 -13.67 -16.72
CA TYR A 358 -26.23 -14.34 -15.88
C TYR A 358 -27.60 -14.47 -16.57
N GLY A 359 -27.84 -13.73 -17.65
CA GLY A 359 -29.10 -13.86 -18.38
C GLY A 359 -30.29 -13.36 -17.57
N THR A 360 -30.15 -12.31 -16.77
CA THR A 360 -31.26 -11.78 -15.96
C THR A 360 -31.11 -10.30 -15.65
N THR A 361 -32.24 -9.65 -15.38
CA THR A 361 -32.35 -8.30 -14.82
C THR A 361 -32.52 -8.28 -13.30
N HIS A 362 -32.70 -9.43 -12.65
CA HIS A 362 -32.84 -9.48 -11.19
C HIS A 362 -31.46 -9.69 -10.52
N SER A 363 -30.66 -8.63 -10.44
CA SER A 363 -29.29 -8.74 -9.93
C SER A 363 -29.23 -9.33 -8.53
N GLN A 364 -30.18 -9.00 -7.65
CA GLN A 364 -30.16 -9.49 -6.27
C GLN A 364 -30.40 -11.00 -6.11
N SER A 365 -30.95 -11.66 -7.13
CA SER A 365 -31.05 -13.13 -7.14
C SER A 365 -29.71 -13.83 -7.36
N ILE A 366 -28.74 -13.11 -7.93
CA ILE A 366 -27.39 -13.60 -8.24
C ILE A 366 -26.38 -13.05 -7.24
N MET A 367 -26.32 -11.72 -7.13
CA MET A 367 -25.44 -10.95 -6.26
C MET A 367 -26.20 -9.72 -5.73
N ALA A 368 -26.70 -9.80 -4.50
CA ALA A 368 -27.50 -8.77 -3.85
C ALA A 368 -26.74 -7.48 -3.55
N GLY A 369 -25.45 -7.58 -3.23
CA GLY A 369 -24.74 -6.48 -2.61
C GLY A 369 -25.16 -6.25 -1.17
N CYS A 370 -24.56 -5.25 -0.53
CA CYS A 370 -24.88 -4.88 0.84
C CYS A 370 -26.14 -4.01 0.84
N THR A 371 -27.32 -4.62 0.93
CA THR A 371 -28.62 -3.93 0.82
C THR A 371 -29.49 -4.13 2.06
N SER A 372 -29.12 -5.06 2.95
CA SER A 372 -29.88 -5.51 4.12
C SER A 372 -28.98 -5.70 5.36
N TYR A 373 -28.14 -4.71 5.68
CA TYR A 373 -27.17 -4.77 6.78
C TYR A 373 -27.24 -3.55 7.70
N THR A 374 -28.35 -3.40 8.43
CA THR A 374 -28.75 -2.15 9.11
C THR A 374 -28.51 -2.08 10.61
N ALA A 375 -27.89 -3.10 11.22
CA ALA A 375 -27.81 -3.24 12.67
C ALA A 375 -27.24 -1.99 13.38
N GLN A 376 -27.96 -1.53 14.41
CA GLN A 376 -27.55 -0.49 15.35
C GLN A 376 -28.01 -0.88 16.74
N TYR A 377 -27.10 -1.00 17.70
CA TYR A 377 -27.43 -1.39 19.06
C TYR A 377 -26.59 -0.61 20.08
N MET A 378 -27.19 -0.39 21.24
CA MET A 378 -26.51 0.21 22.39
C MET A 378 -25.68 -0.85 23.12
N ASN A 379 -24.53 -0.43 23.61
CA ASN A 379 -23.66 -1.21 24.48
C ASN A 379 -24.37 -1.57 25.80
N LEU A 380 -24.05 -2.75 26.35
CA LEU A 380 -24.70 -3.28 27.55
C LEU A 380 -23.84 -3.19 28.81
N VAL A 381 -22.52 -3.03 28.66
CA VAL A 381 -21.58 -3.09 29.78
C VAL A 381 -20.54 -1.99 29.62
N GLU A 382 -20.46 -1.11 30.61
CA GLU A 382 -19.47 -0.03 30.63
C GLU A 382 -18.05 -0.59 30.70
N GLY A 383 -17.11 0.10 30.06
CA GLY A 383 -15.72 -0.32 30.00
C GLY A 383 -14.79 0.87 29.78
N THR A 384 -13.58 0.78 30.31
CA THR A 384 -12.56 1.83 30.21
C THR A 384 -11.38 1.33 29.38
N GLY A 385 -10.92 2.12 28.41
CA GLY A 385 -9.76 1.82 27.57
C GLY A 385 -9.89 0.49 26.81
N VAL A 386 -11.05 0.24 26.21
CA VAL A 386 -11.36 -0.99 25.46
C VAL A 386 -11.39 -0.74 23.95
N THR A 387 -11.45 -1.80 23.15
CA THR A 387 -11.66 -1.78 21.70
C THR A 387 -12.84 -2.65 21.28
N ARG A 388 -13.86 -2.72 22.14
CA ARG A 388 -15.00 -3.62 21.96
C ARG A 388 -16.31 -3.01 22.46
N VAL A 389 -17.41 -3.50 21.92
CA VAL A 389 -18.78 -3.24 22.39
C VAL A 389 -19.40 -4.55 22.82
N ILE A 390 -20.11 -4.59 23.94
CA ILE A 390 -20.77 -5.79 24.48
C ILE A 390 -22.26 -5.70 24.18
N LEU A 391 -22.78 -6.70 23.48
CA LEU A 391 -24.19 -6.84 23.10
C LEU A 391 -24.73 -8.19 23.56
N THR A 392 -26.05 -8.38 23.48
CA THR A 392 -26.60 -9.74 23.59
C THR A 392 -26.10 -10.61 22.44
N LYS A 393 -26.02 -11.93 22.63
CA LYS A 393 -25.58 -12.86 21.56
C LYS A 393 -26.42 -12.73 20.29
N SER A 394 -27.73 -12.50 20.42
CA SER A 394 -28.63 -12.34 19.27
C SER A 394 -28.37 -11.04 18.49
N GLN A 395 -28.10 -9.94 19.18
CA GLN A 395 -27.71 -8.67 18.54
C GLN A 395 -26.33 -8.78 17.90
N ALA A 396 -25.36 -9.40 18.58
CA ALA A 396 -24.02 -9.60 18.06
C ALA A 396 -24.01 -10.46 16.78
N ALA A 397 -24.87 -11.48 16.71
CA ALA A 397 -25.03 -12.33 15.51
C ALA A 397 -25.54 -11.58 14.27
N SER A 398 -26.07 -10.35 14.42
CA SER A 398 -26.45 -9.52 13.28
C SER A 398 -25.23 -9.02 12.50
N TYR A 399 -24.05 -8.93 13.14
CA TYR A 399 -22.81 -8.40 12.57
C TYR A 399 -21.95 -9.48 11.90
N VAL A 400 -21.16 -9.05 10.92
CA VAL A 400 -20.27 -9.91 10.13
C VAL A 400 -18.82 -9.58 10.44
N VAL A 401 -18.03 -10.59 10.85
CA VAL A 401 -16.58 -10.43 11.03
C VAL A 401 -15.93 -10.02 9.71
N GLY A 402 -15.04 -9.03 9.76
CA GLY A 402 -14.39 -8.42 8.60
C GLY A 402 -15.17 -7.27 7.95
N SER A 403 -16.45 -7.08 8.29
CA SER A 403 -17.22 -5.89 7.90
C SER A 403 -16.86 -4.67 8.76
N TYR A 404 -17.51 -3.53 8.49
CA TYR A 404 -17.15 -2.25 9.07
C TYR A 404 -18.30 -1.63 9.88
N VAL A 405 -17.94 -1.00 10.99
CA VAL A 405 -18.87 -0.36 11.92
C VAL A 405 -18.33 0.99 12.37
N SER A 406 -19.22 1.88 12.73
CA SER A 406 -18.88 3.04 13.54
C SER A 406 -19.32 2.84 14.98
N ILE A 407 -18.56 3.46 15.88
CA ILE A 407 -18.82 3.47 17.32
C ILE A 407 -18.92 4.94 17.73
N GLY A 408 -20.03 5.25 18.39
CA GLY A 408 -20.35 6.62 18.79
C GLY A 408 -20.94 6.68 20.18
N GLU A 409 -20.61 7.73 20.91
CA GLU A 409 -21.23 8.07 22.19
C GLU A 409 -22.38 9.05 21.97
N MET A 410 -23.61 8.56 22.11
CA MET A 410 -24.82 9.34 21.84
C MET A 410 -25.19 10.29 22.98
N GLY A 411 -24.79 9.99 24.22
CA GLY A 411 -25.22 10.74 25.40
C GLY A 411 -26.75 10.86 25.48
N GLU A 412 -27.26 12.09 25.52
CA GLU A 412 -28.70 12.36 25.57
C GLU A 412 -29.41 12.29 24.20
N ALA A 413 -28.67 12.12 23.11
CA ALA A 413 -29.26 12.04 21.77
C ALA A 413 -30.12 10.78 21.63
N THR A 414 -31.24 10.92 20.92
CA THR A 414 -32.18 9.81 20.65
C THR A 414 -32.21 9.39 19.18
N ASN A 415 -31.62 10.19 18.30
CA ASN A 415 -31.52 9.90 16.87
C ASN A 415 -30.24 9.11 16.62
N ASN A 416 -30.33 7.94 16.00
CA ASN A 416 -29.19 7.09 15.65
C ASN A 416 -28.91 7.08 14.14
N ASP A 417 -29.23 8.16 13.43
CA ASP A 417 -28.83 8.32 12.04
C ASP A 417 -27.30 8.45 11.94
N ARG A 418 -26.68 7.60 11.11
CA ARG A 418 -25.23 7.57 10.83
C ARG A 418 -24.74 8.82 10.08
N TYR A 419 -25.59 9.80 9.85
CA TYR A 419 -25.19 11.11 9.40
C TYR A 419 -24.44 11.90 10.50
N TYR A 420 -24.81 11.74 11.77
CA TYR A 420 -24.37 12.64 12.84
C TYR A 420 -22.99 12.31 13.42
N ALA A 421 -22.25 13.35 13.83
CA ALA A 421 -20.88 13.22 14.34
C ALA A 421 -20.77 12.32 15.58
N TYR A 422 -21.75 12.38 16.49
CA TYR A 422 -21.75 11.57 17.70
C TYR A 422 -21.93 10.07 17.44
N MET A 423 -22.28 9.65 16.22
CA MET A 423 -22.33 8.24 15.83
C MET A 423 -20.95 7.67 15.47
N HIS A 424 -19.91 8.52 15.42
CA HIS A 424 -18.57 8.16 14.94
C HIS A 424 -17.44 8.63 15.85
N ASN A 425 -17.75 9.41 16.89
CA ASN A 425 -16.78 10.14 17.70
C ASN A 425 -15.82 9.24 18.53
N LEU A 426 -16.10 7.94 18.66
CA LEU A 426 -15.19 6.99 19.30
C LEU A 426 -14.38 6.19 18.26
N ALA A 427 -15.02 5.77 17.17
CA ALA A 427 -14.36 5.11 16.06
C ALA A 427 -15.16 5.22 14.75
N TYR A 428 -14.53 5.69 13.68
CA TYR A 428 -15.17 5.83 12.37
C TYR A 428 -14.88 4.66 11.42
N SER A 429 -15.93 3.96 10.99
CA SER A 429 -15.90 2.90 9.97
C SER A 429 -14.78 1.87 10.20
N VAL A 430 -14.57 1.41 11.43
CA VAL A 430 -13.52 0.46 11.83
C VAL A 430 -13.93 -0.98 11.57
N LYS A 431 -12.94 -1.85 11.34
CA LYS A 431 -13.19 -3.26 10.98
C LYS A 431 -13.58 -4.09 12.20
N ILE A 432 -14.56 -4.97 12.07
CA ILE A 432 -14.82 -6.01 13.07
C ILE A 432 -13.76 -7.11 12.93
N LEU A 433 -12.98 -7.32 13.99
CA LEU A 433 -11.90 -8.31 14.04
C LEU A 433 -12.41 -9.70 14.45
N LYS A 434 -13.26 -9.75 15.47
CA LYS A 434 -13.81 -10.99 16.02
C LYS A 434 -15.04 -10.70 16.89
N ILE A 435 -15.86 -11.74 17.07
CA ILE A 435 -17.00 -11.75 17.98
C ILE A 435 -16.77 -12.93 18.94
N GLU A 436 -16.77 -12.69 20.24
CA GLU A 436 -16.51 -13.70 21.26
C GLU A 436 -17.55 -13.65 22.37
N ASP A 437 -17.97 -14.82 22.86
CA ASP A 437 -18.85 -14.93 24.02
C ASP A 437 -18.17 -14.36 25.26
N VAL A 438 -18.89 -13.51 25.99
CA VAL A 438 -18.44 -12.95 27.28
C VAL A 438 -18.98 -13.80 28.43
N ASP A 439 -20.25 -14.21 28.30
CA ASP A 439 -20.97 -15.05 29.24
C ASP A 439 -22.06 -15.86 28.48
N ASP A 440 -23.04 -16.42 29.19
CA ASP A 440 -24.11 -17.23 28.57
C ASP A 440 -25.06 -16.42 27.67
N VAL A 441 -25.19 -15.11 27.88
CA VAL A 441 -26.19 -14.25 27.23
C VAL A 441 -25.59 -13.12 26.38
N ASN A 442 -24.32 -12.75 26.63
CA ASN A 442 -23.64 -11.63 25.99
C ASN A 442 -22.43 -12.06 25.16
N ALA A 443 -22.12 -11.27 24.13
CA ALA A 443 -20.92 -11.37 23.31
C ALA A 443 -20.29 -9.99 23.08
N ALA A 444 -18.97 -9.98 22.97
CA ALA A 444 -18.17 -8.80 22.67
C ALA A 444 -17.81 -8.77 21.18
N ILE A 445 -18.03 -7.63 20.55
CA ILE A 445 -17.58 -7.33 19.18
C ILE A 445 -16.29 -6.51 19.31
N TYR A 446 -15.16 -7.09 18.92
CA TYR A 446 -13.87 -6.41 18.90
C TYR A 446 -13.63 -5.72 17.56
N VAL A 447 -13.13 -4.50 17.60
CA VAL A 447 -12.88 -3.68 16.41
C VAL A 447 -11.41 -3.26 16.29
N ASP A 448 -11.00 -3.01 15.06
CA ASP A 448 -9.70 -2.46 14.69
C ASP A 448 -9.71 -0.93 14.82
N ALA A 449 -9.86 -0.45 16.06
CA ALA A 449 -9.83 0.97 16.36
C ALA A 449 -8.38 1.46 16.53
N PRO A 450 -8.04 2.65 16.00
CA PRO A 450 -6.68 3.19 16.11
C PRO A 450 -6.28 3.49 17.56
N GLU A 451 -7.26 3.86 18.39
CA GLU A 451 -7.10 4.14 19.81
C GLU A 451 -8.17 3.39 20.62
N ALA A 452 -7.83 3.05 21.86
CA ALA A 452 -8.80 2.50 22.79
C ALA A 452 -9.75 3.59 23.29
N PHE A 453 -11.00 3.22 23.59
CA PHE A 453 -12.07 4.15 23.98
C PHE A 453 -12.82 3.63 25.20
N ASP A 454 -13.51 4.55 25.87
CA ASP A 454 -14.44 4.23 26.93
C ASP A 454 -15.82 3.95 26.33
N THR A 455 -16.54 3.01 26.92
CA THR A 455 -17.91 2.68 26.52
C THR A 455 -18.86 2.89 27.69
N THR A 456 -20.02 3.47 27.42
CA THR A 456 -21.13 3.66 28.35
C THR A 456 -22.35 2.88 27.86
N LEU A 457 -23.49 2.99 28.55
CA LEU A 457 -24.77 2.42 28.06
C LEU A 457 -25.40 3.21 26.90
N THR A 458 -24.89 4.40 26.58
CA THR A 458 -25.31 5.23 25.44
C THR A 458 -24.33 5.18 24.27
N THR A 459 -23.28 4.36 24.38
CA THR A 459 -22.42 4.02 23.25
C THR A 459 -23.18 3.13 22.27
N CYS A 460 -23.27 3.56 21.01
CA CYS A 460 -23.92 2.83 19.92
C CYS A 460 -22.89 2.27 18.94
N ILE A 461 -23.09 1.02 18.51
CA ILE A 461 -22.37 0.40 17.39
C ILE A 461 -23.29 0.30 16.18
N SER A 462 -22.86 0.85 15.04
CA SER A 462 -23.66 0.96 13.83
C SER A 462 -22.92 0.41 12.61
N THR A 463 -23.55 -0.47 11.84
CA THR A 463 -22.98 -0.97 10.57
C THR A 463 -22.67 0.17 9.60
N MET A 464 -21.57 0.10 8.86
CA MET A 464 -21.21 1.09 7.84
C MET A 464 -21.04 0.41 6.47
N PRO A 465 -21.08 1.18 5.36
CA PRO A 465 -20.69 0.66 4.06
C PRO A 465 -19.31 -0.01 4.12
N TRP A 466 -19.12 -1.04 3.30
CA TRP A 466 -17.85 -1.75 3.20
C TRP A 466 -16.74 -0.81 2.74
N ARG A 467 -15.56 -0.93 3.35
CA ARG A 467 -14.35 -0.27 2.85
C ARG A 467 -13.88 -0.91 1.56
N SER A 468 -13.14 -0.14 0.78
CA SER A 468 -12.59 -0.58 -0.50
C SER A 468 -11.73 -1.84 -0.38
N GLY A 469 -11.87 -2.75 -1.33
CA GLY A 469 -11.12 -4.01 -1.38
C GLY A 469 -11.67 -5.11 -0.47
N SER A 470 -12.94 -5.01 -0.09
CA SER A 470 -13.70 -6.05 0.60
C SER A 470 -13.86 -7.33 -0.22
N THR A 471 -13.81 -7.23 -1.56
CA THR A 471 -13.99 -8.35 -2.49
C THR A 471 -12.67 -8.92 -3.04
N ASP A 472 -11.53 -8.44 -2.57
CA ASP A 472 -10.21 -8.85 -3.09
C ASP A 472 -9.91 -10.34 -2.92
N GLU A 473 -10.41 -10.94 -1.84
CA GLU A 473 -10.20 -12.35 -1.51
C GLU A 473 -11.19 -13.28 -2.24
N VAL A 474 -12.09 -12.73 -3.05
CA VAL A 474 -13.04 -13.51 -3.86
C VAL A 474 -12.30 -14.15 -5.03
N ALA A 475 -12.36 -15.47 -5.17
CA ALA A 475 -11.50 -16.21 -6.09
C ALA A 475 -11.82 -16.01 -7.59
N GLY A 476 -13.10 -15.93 -7.97
CA GLY A 476 -13.51 -15.70 -9.36
C GLY A 476 -13.58 -14.22 -9.74
N SER A 477 -13.89 -13.94 -11.01
CA SER A 477 -14.15 -12.60 -11.53
C SER A 477 -15.37 -11.94 -10.87
N ASP A 478 -16.34 -12.77 -10.49
CA ASP A 478 -17.61 -12.35 -9.91
C ASP A 478 -17.83 -13.04 -8.55
N GLY A 479 -18.57 -12.37 -7.66
CA GLY A 479 -19.05 -12.94 -6.40
C GLY A 479 -18.81 -12.05 -5.18
N SER A 480 -19.07 -12.60 -4.00
CA SER A 480 -18.97 -11.90 -2.72
C SER A 480 -18.10 -12.67 -1.73
N LEU A 481 -17.68 -11.99 -0.65
CA LEU A 481 -16.76 -12.58 0.33
C LEU A 481 -17.36 -13.75 1.13
N GLY A 482 -18.67 -13.77 1.35
CA GLY A 482 -19.30 -14.75 2.26
C GLY A 482 -20.68 -15.25 1.85
N ASN A 483 -21.52 -14.42 1.23
CA ASN A 483 -22.81 -14.86 0.73
C ASN A 483 -23.33 -13.91 -0.35
N ASN A 484 -23.75 -14.47 -1.48
CA ASN A 484 -24.12 -13.67 -2.63
C ASN A 484 -25.51 -13.04 -2.54
N THR A 485 -26.45 -13.55 -1.74
CA THR A 485 -27.87 -13.14 -1.82
C THR A 485 -28.48 -12.64 -0.50
N ASN A 486 -27.78 -12.74 0.63
CA ASN A 486 -28.34 -12.34 1.94
C ASN A 486 -28.35 -10.82 2.20
N GLY A 487 -27.85 -10.01 1.27
CA GLY A 487 -27.86 -8.55 1.40
C GLY A 487 -26.81 -7.97 2.35
N LYS A 488 -25.81 -8.74 2.84
CA LYS A 488 -24.82 -8.25 3.82
C LYS A 488 -23.43 -7.96 3.26
N TYR A 489 -23.11 -8.46 2.07
CA TYR A 489 -21.77 -8.39 1.50
C TYR A 489 -21.76 -7.53 0.25
N ALA A 490 -20.73 -6.70 0.08
CA ALA A 490 -20.38 -6.20 -1.24
C ALA A 490 -20.06 -7.37 -2.19
N PHE A 491 -20.19 -7.13 -3.49
CA PHE A 491 -19.81 -8.11 -4.51
C PHE A 491 -18.89 -7.46 -5.53
N LYS A 492 -18.27 -8.27 -6.38
CA LYS A 492 -17.63 -7.79 -7.59
C LYS A 492 -18.23 -8.45 -8.81
N ILE A 493 -18.20 -7.72 -9.93
CA ILE A 493 -18.56 -8.22 -11.26
C ILE A 493 -17.47 -7.77 -12.23
N GLN A 494 -16.89 -8.71 -12.99
CA GLN A 494 -15.71 -8.49 -13.82
C GLN A 494 -14.56 -7.82 -13.06
N GLY A 495 -14.34 -8.25 -11.81
CA GLY A 495 -13.28 -7.70 -10.94
C GLY A 495 -13.60 -6.38 -10.24
N ILE A 496 -14.66 -5.68 -10.66
CA ILE A 496 -15.06 -4.34 -10.16
C ILE A 496 -15.90 -4.50 -8.89
N GLU A 497 -15.46 -3.94 -7.76
CA GLU A 497 -16.21 -3.92 -6.51
C GLU A 497 -17.47 -3.04 -6.65
N THR A 498 -18.61 -3.55 -6.18
CA THR A 498 -19.95 -2.97 -6.41
C THR A 498 -20.87 -3.29 -5.22
N GLY A 499 -21.86 -2.42 -4.97
CA GLY A 499 -22.90 -2.67 -3.97
C GLY A 499 -22.35 -2.66 -2.54
N VAL A 500 -21.51 -1.69 -2.20
CA VAL A 500 -20.79 -1.61 -0.91
C VAL A 500 -21.66 -1.24 0.29
N GLY A 501 -22.95 -0.93 0.09
CA GLY A 501 -23.84 -0.49 1.17
C GLY A 501 -24.21 0.98 1.12
N ALA A 502 -23.94 1.62 0.00
CA ALA A 502 -24.22 3.03 -0.27
C ALA A 502 -24.61 3.18 -1.74
N TYR A 503 -25.37 4.23 -2.05
CA TYR A 503 -25.66 4.58 -3.43
C TYR A 503 -24.41 5.13 -4.09
N GLU A 504 -24.19 4.74 -5.34
CA GLU A 504 -23.24 5.42 -6.22
C GLU A 504 -23.95 6.54 -6.98
N VAL A 505 -23.48 7.78 -6.76
CA VAL A 505 -23.88 8.93 -7.56
C VAL A 505 -23.17 8.83 -8.91
N LEU A 506 -23.91 8.97 -10.00
CA LEU A 506 -23.29 9.09 -11.32
C LEU A 506 -22.74 10.50 -11.52
N GLY A 507 -21.43 10.62 -11.69
CA GLY A 507 -20.70 11.89 -11.73
C GLY A 507 -20.90 12.71 -13.01
N ASN A 508 -21.48 12.10 -14.06
CA ASN A 508 -21.74 12.74 -15.34
C ASN A 508 -23.23 12.84 -15.69
N VAL A 509 -24.14 12.45 -14.79
CA VAL A 509 -25.60 12.42 -15.04
C VAL A 509 -26.34 13.37 -14.13
N VAL A 510 -27.19 14.22 -14.71
CA VAL A 510 -28.13 15.09 -13.99
C VAL A 510 -29.53 14.80 -14.49
N THR A 511 -30.49 14.79 -13.57
CA THR A 511 -31.91 14.77 -13.94
C THR A 511 -32.56 16.11 -13.58
N ASP A 512 -33.46 16.59 -14.43
CA ASP A 512 -34.12 17.88 -14.29
C ASP A 512 -35.62 17.71 -14.35
N ILE A 513 -36.33 18.16 -13.32
CA ILE A 513 -37.78 17.96 -13.22
C ILE A 513 -38.50 18.86 -14.22
N VAL A 514 -39.34 18.23 -15.03
CA VAL A 514 -40.16 18.86 -16.07
C VAL A 514 -41.60 18.37 -15.97
N THR A 515 -42.52 19.03 -16.68
CA THR A 515 -43.88 18.50 -16.86
C THR A 515 -43.85 17.44 -17.96
N GLY A 516 -44.20 16.21 -17.61
CA GLY A 516 -44.35 15.10 -18.55
C GLY A 516 -45.59 15.26 -19.44
N GLU A 517 -45.70 14.39 -20.45
CA GLU A 517 -46.80 14.41 -21.43
C GLU A 517 -48.17 14.15 -20.79
N ASP A 518 -48.20 13.38 -19.69
CA ASP A 518 -49.39 13.07 -18.90
C ASP A 518 -49.76 14.18 -17.89
N GLY A 519 -48.99 15.28 -17.85
CA GLY A 519 -49.16 16.39 -16.92
C GLY A 519 -48.50 16.18 -15.55
N ASN A 520 -47.94 15.00 -15.26
CA ASN A 520 -47.23 14.72 -14.02
C ASN A 520 -45.75 15.12 -14.09
N PRO A 521 -45.05 15.27 -12.94
CA PRO A 521 -43.61 15.54 -12.94
C PRO A 521 -42.78 14.39 -13.53
N ALA A 522 -42.13 14.62 -14.67
CA ALA A 522 -41.14 13.72 -15.24
C ALA A 522 -39.72 14.27 -14.98
N ARG A 523 -38.67 13.51 -15.34
CA ARG A 523 -37.30 14.03 -15.30
C ARG A 523 -36.61 13.84 -16.63
N ASP A 524 -36.22 14.94 -17.24
CA ASP A 524 -35.25 14.93 -18.33
C ASP A 524 -33.91 14.45 -17.79
N VAL A 525 -33.21 13.62 -18.56
CA VAL A 525 -31.89 13.10 -18.20
C VAL A 525 -30.84 13.75 -19.10
N TYR A 526 -29.79 14.29 -18.50
CA TYR A 526 -28.68 14.95 -19.18
C TYR A 526 -27.37 14.27 -18.81
N VAL A 527 -26.56 13.93 -19.82
CA VAL A 527 -25.29 13.23 -19.64
C VAL A 527 -24.15 14.06 -20.23
N CYS A 528 -23.15 14.34 -19.40
CA CYS A 528 -21.89 14.95 -19.81
C CYS A 528 -20.97 13.90 -20.43
N GLN A 529 -20.36 14.21 -21.57
CA GLN A 529 -19.43 13.32 -22.28
C GLN A 529 -17.95 13.75 -22.14
N ASP A 530 -17.72 14.92 -21.52
CA ASP A 530 -16.40 15.49 -21.27
C ASP A 530 -16.35 16.09 -19.86
N ALA A 531 -15.66 15.40 -18.96
CA ALA A 531 -15.56 15.74 -17.55
C ALA A 531 -14.94 17.11 -17.29
N SER A 532 -14.16 17.65 -18.22
CA SER A 532 -13.61 19.00 -18.11
C SER A 532 -14.68 20.09 -18.22
N THR A 533 -15.86 19.74 -18.75
CA THR A 533 -17.01 20.62 -18.96
C THR A 533 -18.13 20.40 -17.93
N LEU A 534 -17.87 19.64 -16.87
CA LEU A 534 -18.83 19.42 -15.80
C LEU A 534 -19.31 20.74 -15.18
N SER A 535 -20.60 20.85 -14.86
CA SER A 535 -21.20 22.11 -14.43
C SER A 535 -22.28 21.93 -13.37
N SER A 536 -22.24 22.77 -12.36
CA SER A 536 -23.31 22.92 -11.34
C SER A 536 -24.38 23.94 -11.75
N THR A 537 -24.39 24.39 -13.01
CA THR A 537 -25.34 25.39 -13.51
C THR A 537 -26.29 24.76 -14.52
N ILE A 538 -27.59 24.73 -14.21
CA ILE A 538 -28.58 24.01 -15.02
C ILE A 538 -28.72 24.61 -16.43
N ALA A 539 -28.55 25.92 -16.59
CA ALA A 539 -28.56 26.56 -17.91
C ALA A 539 -27.41 26.03 -18.80
N THR A 540 -26.22 25.82 -18.22
CA THR A 540 -25.07 25.22 -18.92
C THR A 540 -25.34 23.75 -19.22
N VAL A 541 -25.79 22.98 -18.24
CA VAL A 541 -26.15 21.56 -18.42
C VAL A 541 -27.12 21.37 -19.59
N ARG A 542 -28.22 22.13 -19.63
CA ARG A 542 -29.21 22.05 -20.72
C ARG A 542 -28.66 22.42 -22.10
N ALA A 543 -27.61 23.25 -22.15
CA ALA A 543 -27.02 23.75 -23.38
C ALA A 543 -25.86 22.88 -23.90
N SER A 544 -25.08 22.26 -23.00
CA SER A 544 -23.86 21.55 -23.37
C SER A 544 -23.92 20.04 -23.20
N TYR A 545 -24.83 19.50 -22.36
CA TYR A 545 -24.92 18.06 -22.17
C TYR A 545 -25.83 17.44 -23.21
N LYS A 546 -25.61 16.16 -23.50
CA LYS A 546 -26.55 15.40 -24.33
C LYS A 546 -27.77 15.04 -23.49
N LYS A 547 -28.95 15.42 -23.98
CA LYS A 547 -30.23 15.00 -23.41
C LYS A 547 -30.52 13.57 -23.89
N ALA A 548 -30.85 12.69 -22.96
CA ALA A 548 -31.20 11.32 -23.28
C ALA A 548 -32.55 11.21 -23.99
N ILE A 549 -32.76 10.10 -24.70
CA ILE A 549 -33.96 9.84 -25.50
C ILE A 549 -35.24 9.58 -24.70
N ALA A 550 -35.13 9.36 -23.38
CA ALA A 550 -36.25 9.05 -22.50
C ALA A 550 -36.23 9.88 -21.20
N GLN A 551 -37.38 9.91 -20.52
CA GLN A 551 -37.56 10.57 -19.24
C GLN A 551 -37.79 9.54 -18.12
N VAL A 552 -37.33 9.88 -16.92
CA VAL A 552 -37.65 9.09 -15.71
C VAL A 552 -39.07 9.46 -15.24
N PRO A 553 -39.96 8.49 -15.00
CA PRO A 553 -41.35 8.74 -14.68
C PRO A 553 -41.57 9.15 -13.23
N TYR A 554 -42.75 9.73 -12.98
CA TYR A 554 -43.22 10.08 -11.66
C TYR A 554 -43.61 8.85 -10.84
N THR A 555 -43.31 8.86 -9.54
CA THR A 555 -43.65 7.77 -8.61
C THR A 555 -44.29 8.25 -7.32
N GLU A 556 -44.67 9.54 -7.24
CA GLU A 556 -45.41 10.09 -6.09
C GLU A 556 -44.71 9.89 -4.74
N ALA A 557 -43.38 10.05 -4.69
CA ALA A 557 -42.58 9.83 -3.48
C ALA A 557 -42.81 8.43 -2.87
N SER A 558 -42.90 7.42 -3.72
CA SER A 558 -43.04 6.02 -3.31
C SER A 558 -42.14 5.11 -4.14
N TRP A 559 -41.61 4.05 -3.51
CA TRP A 559 -40.86 3.04 -4.24
C TRP A 559 -41.80 2.25 -5.16
N ARG A 560 -41.44 2.17 -6.44
CA ARG A 560 -42.15 1.39 -7.45
C ARG A 560 -41.18 0.48 -8.18
N TYR A 561 -41.50 -0.80 -8.30
CA TYR A 561 -40.65 -1.73 -9.03
C TYR A 561 -40.74 -1.49 -10.54
N ILE A 562 -39.58 -1.53 -11.19
CA ILE A 562 -39.40 -1.19 -12.61
C ILE A 562 -39.91 -2.33 -13.49
N THR A 563 -40.75 -1.99 -14.47
CA THR A 563 -41.23 -2.92 -15.51
C THR A 563 -40.47 -2.75 -16.81
N GLU A 564 -40.05 -1.54 -17.14
CA GLU A 564 -39.49 -1.19 -18.45
C GLU A 564 -38.35 -0.20 -18.30
N GLU A 565 -37.34 -0.38 -19.16
CA GLU A 565 -36.15 0.44 -19.27
C GLU A 565 -35.96 0.79 -20.75
N THR A 566 -35.56 2.03 -21.03
CA THR A 566 -35.12 2.45 -22.35
C THR A 566 -33.62 2.64 -22.34
N THR A 567 -32.90 1.88 -23.15
CA THR A 567 -31.44 2.02 -23.31
C THR A 567 -31.13 3.10 -24.34
N ASP A 568 -30.45 4.16 -23.91
CA ASP A 568 -29.84 5.15 -24.81
C ASP A 568 -28.42 4.69 -25.16
N THR A 569 -28.26 4.16 -26.37
CA THR A 569 -26.98 3.59 -26.83
C THR A 569 -25.88 4.63 -27.00
N ASP A 570 -26.22 5.90 -27.24
CA ASP A 570 -25.23 6.95 -27.43
C ASP A 570 -24.69 7.48 -26.10
N LEU A 571 -25.44 7.28 -25.02
CA LEU A 571 -25.11 7.78 -23.67
C LEU A 571 -24.76 6.68 -22.67
N GLY A 572 -24.95 5.40 -23.06
CA GLY A 572 -24.66 4.25 -22.22
C GLY A 572 -25.43 4.32 -20.91
N ILE A 573 -26.75 4.54 -21.00
CA ILE A 573 -27.63 4.65 -19.83
C ILE A 573 -28.91 3.87 -20.08
N MET A 574 -29.34 3.11 -19.09
CA MET A 574 -30.66 2.49 -19.04
C MET A 574 -31.56 3.37 -18.17
N ILE A 575 -32.62 3.90 -18.77
CA ILE A 575 -33.56 4.83 -18.12
C ILE A 575 -34.85 4.08 -17.77
N PRO A 576 -35.23 4.00 -16.48
CA PRO A 576 -36.50 3.42 -16.11
C PRO A 576 -37.63 4.24 -16.74
N THR A 577 -38.51 3.60 -17.49
CA THR A 577 -39.64 4.25 -18.19
C THR A 577 -41.00 3.69 -17.79
N GLY A 578 -41.03 2.52 -17.16
CA GLY A 578 -42.26 1.88 -16.68
C GLY A 578 -42.14 1.37 -15.25
N THR A 579 -43.27 1.35 -14.53
CA THR A 579 -43.36 0.80 -13.18
C THR A 579 -44.59 -0.09 -13.00
N GLY A 580 -44.59 -0.92 -11.95
CA GLY A 580 -45.68 -1.83 -11.63
C GLY A 580 -45.27 -3.30 -11.47
N ALA A 581 -43.97 -3.58 -11.42
CA ALA A 581 -43.44 -4.92 -11.16
C ALA A 581 -43.47 -5.25 -9.66
N GLY A 582 -42.75 -6.30 -9.25
CA GLY A 582 -42.53 -6.68 -7.86
C GLY A 582 -41.08 -7.10 -7.62
N SER A 583 -40.75 -7.48 -6.38
CA SER A 583 -39.39 -7.84 -5.95
C SER A 583 -38.80 -9.10 -6.60
N THR A 584 -39.51 -9.72 -7.53
CA THR A 584 -39.09 -10.93 -8.27
C THR A 584 -39.55 -10.91 -9.73
N THR A 585 -40.13 -9.80 -10.21
CA THR A 585 -40.67 -9.66 -11.58
C THR A 585 -40.13 -8.37 -12.22
N GLY A 586 -40.17 -8.27 -13.55
CA GLY A 586 -39.62 -7.12 -14.28
C GLY A 586 -38.11 -7.00 -14.09
N PHE A 587 -37.63 -5.88 -13.57
CA PHE A 587 -36.23 -5.72 -13.18
C PHE A 587 -35.97 -6.08 -11.71
N ALA A 588 -37.02 -6.33 -10.92
CA ALA A 588 -36.96 -6.60 -9.47
C ALA A 588 -36.29 -5.49 -8.62
N ASP A 589 -35.94 -4.37 -9.23
CA ASP A 589 -35.34 -3.20 -8.58
C ASP A 589 -36.32 -2.01 -8.60
N GLY A 590 -36.09 -1.05 -7.71
CA GLY A 590 -37.00 0.08 -7.47
C GLY A 590 -36.63 1.37 -8.19
N LEU A 591 -37.65 2.14 -8.56
CA LEU A 591 -37.59 3.54 -8.92
C LEU A 591 -38.23 4.38 -7.82
N TYR A 592 -37.62 5.52 -7.50
CA TYR A 592 -38.18 6.54 -6.63
C TYR A 592 -37.91 7.95 -7.17
N THR A 593 -38.96 8.76 -7.25
CA THR A 593 -38.97 10.19 -7.62
C THR A 593 -39.82 10.98 -6.63
N ASP A 594 -39.36 12.17 -6.24
CA ASP A 594 -40.09 13.08 -5.34
C ASP A 594 -41.28 13.77 -6.01
N THR A 595 -42.14 14.39 -5.18
CA THR A 595 -43.31 15.18 -5.57
C THR A 595 -42.98 16.60 -6.07
N GLY A 596 -41.71 16.95 -6.20
CA GLY A 596 -41.29 18.24 -6.73
C GLY A 596 -41.74 18.41 -8.18
N THR A 597 -42.10 19.64 -8.54
CA THR A 597 -42.51 20.02 -9.90
C THR A 597 -41.41 20.77 -10.65
N SER A 598 -40.26 21.00 -10.01
CA SER A 598 -39.07 21.62 -10.59
C SER A 598 -37.83 21.33 -9.75
N GLY A 599 -36.65 21.57 -10.33
CA GLY A 599 -35.36 21.41 -9.69
C GLY A 599 -34.61 20.18 -10.16
N GLN A 600 -33.32 20.14 -9.82
CA GLN A 600 -32.40 19.11 -10.30
C GLN A 600 -32.25 18.00 -9.27
N ARG A 601 -32.10 16.77 -9.73
CA ARG A 601 -31.83 15.60 -8.91
C ARG A 601 -30.62 14.85 -9.44
N GLU A 602 -29.84 14.30 -8.52
CA GLU A 602 -28.76 13.38 -8.87
C GLU A 602 -29.30 11.98 -9.20
N TRP A 603 -28.52 11.23 -10.00
CA TRP A 603 -28.78 9.83 -10.27
C TRP A 603 -28.08 8.97 -9.21
N LEU A 604 -28.84 8.31 -8.35
CA LEU A 604 -28.33 7.42 -7.31
C LEU A 604 -28.64 5.96 -7.65
N ALA A 605 -27.58 5.18 -7.88
CA ALA A 605 -27.65 3.77 -8.28
C ALA A 605 -27.20 2.82 -7.14
N LEU A 606 -27.33 1.51 -7.35
CA LEU A 606 -26.85 0.38 -6.52
C LEU A 606 -27.52 0.18 -5.15
N GLY A 607 -27.99 1.26 -4.52
CA GLY A 607 -28.74 1.20 -3.26
C GLY A 607 -27.89 1.15 -1.99
N SER A 608 -28.49 1.54 -0.87
CA SER A 608 -27.85 1.55 0.46
C SER A 608 -28.19 0.30 1.28
N LEU A 609 -27.40 0.05 2.33
CA LEU A 609 -27.51 -1.11 3.22
C LEU A 609 -28.84 -1.26 3.98
N ASN A 610 -29.78 -0.33 3.83
CA ASN A 610 -31.11 -0.32 4.47
C ASN A 610 -32.29 -0.38 3.49
N LEU A 611 -32.05 -0.61 2.20
CA LEU A 611 -33.12 -0.64 1.21
C LEU A 611 -33.84 -1.97 1.10
N GLY A 612 -33.14 -3.08 1.34
CA GLY A 612 -33.65 -4.41 1.12
C GLY A 612 -34.01 -4.66 -0.35
N ALA A 613 -35.19 -5.21 -0.58
CA ALA A 613 -35.59 -5.82 -1.84
C ALA A 613 -35.78 -4.85 -3.03
N VAL A 614 -35.69 -3.54 -2.84
CA VAL A 614 -35.77 -2.56 -3.95
C VAL A 614 -34.41 -2.19 -4.55
N ALA A 615 -33.31 -2.57 -3.90
CA ALA A 615 -31.95 -2.33 -4.38
C ALA A 615 -31.58 -3.22 -5.57
N GLY A 616 -30.41 -2.97 -6.18
CA GLY A 616 -29.88 -3.77 -7.29
C GLY A 616 -29.17 -2.92 -8.33
N LEU A 617 -28.84 -3.49 -9.49
CA LEU A 617 -28.10 -2.78 -10.54
C LEU A 617 -28.95 -1.75 -11.31
N TRP A 618 -30.28 -1.88 -11.30
CA TRP A 618 -31.21 -1.00 -12.01
C TRP A 618 -31.97 -0.03 -11.09
N ILE A 619 -31.74 -0.11 -9.77
CA ILE A 619 -32.35 0.85 -8.85
C ILE A 619 -32.01 2.30 -9.25
N LEU A 620 -33.02 3.17 -9.21
CA LEU A 620 -32.85 4.61 -9.31
C LEU A 620 -33.56 5.35 -8.18
N ARG A 621 -32.78 6.08 -7.37
CA ARG A 621 -33.33 7.08 -6.43
C ARG A 621 -33.09 8.50 -6.93
N ALA A 622 -34.02 9.01 -7.73
CA ALA A 622 -34.01 10.38 -8.25
C ALA A 622 -34.83 11.34 -7.36
N TYR A 623 -34.54 11.31 -6.06
CA TYR A 623 -35.18 12.11 -4.99
C TYR A 623 -34.29 13.25 -4.47
N TYR A 624 -32.99 12.99 -4.34
CA TYR A 624 -32.08 13.94 -3.73
C TYR A 624 -31.69 15.04 -4.70
N GLY A 625 -31.64 16.27 -4.21
CA GLY A 625 -31.07 17.39 -4.96
C GLY A 625 -29.61 17.07 -5.33
N TRP A 626 -29.14 17.58 -6.46
CA TRP A 626 -27.80 17.30 -7.00
C TRP A 626 -26.59 17.74 -6.14
N SER A 627 -26.84 18.31 -4.96
CA SER A 627 -25.85 18.74 -3.97
C SER A 627 -26.07 18.06 -2.62
N SER A 628 -26.94 17.05 -2.57
CA SER A 628 -27.27 16.35 -1.32
C SER A 628 -26.15 15.40 -0.94
N THR A 629 -25.81 15.38 0.34
CA THR A 629 -24.70 14.56 0.84
C THR A 629 -25.17 13.78 2.05
N ASN A 630 -24.71 12.54 2.19
CA ASN A 630 -25.04 11.69 3.34
C ASN A 630 -23.99 10.59 3.50
N TRP A 631 -24.07 9.81 4.59
CA TRP A 631 -23.18 8.66 4.85
C TRP A 631 -23.30 7.54 3.81
N TYR A 632 -24.46 7.44 3.14
CA TYR A 632 -24.74 6.45 2.10
C TYR A 632 -24.66 7.00 0.68
N ILE A 633 -24.12 8.21 0.48
CA ILE A 633 -23.93 8.79 -0.86
C ILE A 633 -22.44 8.77 -1.15
N VAL A 634 -22.03 7.90 -2.09
CA VAL A 634 -20.63 7.64 -2.46
C VAL A 634 -20.49 7.64 -3.99
N SER A 635 -19.27 7.47 -4.51
CA SER A 635 -19.01 7.22 -5.93
C SER A 635 -17.64 6.56 -6.12
N GLY A 636 -17.38 5.98 -7.29
CA GLY A 636 -16.05 5.57 -7.72
C GLY A 636 -15.25 6.73 -8.34
N VAL A 637 -13.97 6.49 -8.64
CA VAL A 637 -13.13 7.41 -9.43
C VAL A 637 -13.09 6.92 -10.87
N SER A 638 -13.91 7.48 -11.76
CA SER A 638 -13.96 7.00 -13.14
C SER A 638 -12.89 7.66 -14.02
N PRO A 639 -12.13 6.86 -14.79
CA PRO A 639 -11.32 7.38 -15.90
C PRO A 639 -12.17 7.72 -17.13
N ASN A 640 -13.46 7.33 -17.15
CA ASN A 640 -14.36 7.40 -18.32
C ASN A 640 -15.09 8.73 -18.48
N GLY A 641 -14.63 9.77 -17.79
CA GLY A 641 -15.26 11.08 -17.81
C GLY A 641 -15.14 11.82 -19.14
N THR A 642 -14.12 11.52 -19.95
CA THR A 642 -13.86 12.21 -21.23
C THR A 642 -13.64 11.21 -22.34
N ARG A 643 -14.58 11.09 -23.28
CA ARG A 643 -14.48 10.15 -24.41
C ARG A 643 -14.89 10.82 -25.71
N GLY A 644 -14.18 10.51 -26.79
CA GLY A 644 -14.44 11.07 -28.10
C GLY A 644 -15.68 10.47 -28.76
N GLU A 645 -16.03 10.98 -29.94
CA GLU A 645 -16.98 10.33 -30.84
C GLU A 645 -16.22 9.41 -31.78
N TRP A 646 -16.70 8.17 -31.96
CA TRP A 646 -16.02 7.21 -32.83
C TRP A 646 -15.99 7.74 -34.26
N GLN A 647 -14.78 7.84 -34.81
CA GLN A 647 -14.56 8.15 -36.22
C GLN A 647 -14.33 6.81 -36.93
N ALA A 648 -15.31 6.35 -37.72
CA ALA A 648 -15.10 5.21 -38.59
C ALA A 648 -13.86 5.47 -39.45
N ALA A 649 -12.88 4.56 -39.43
CA ALA A 649 -11.72 4.66 -40.31
C ALA A 649 -12.22 4.68 -41.76
N ALA A 650 -11.87 5.73 -42.49
CA ALA A 650 -12.31 5.98 -43.88
C ALA A 650 -11.76 4.95 -44.87
#